data_AF-A0AAD7VQB5-F1
#
_entry.id   AF-A0AAD7VQB5-F1
#
_cell.length_a   1.000
_cell.length_b   1.000
_cell.length_c   1.000
_cell.angle_alpha   90.00
_cell.angle_beta   90.00
_cell.angle_gamma   90.00
#
_symmetry.space_group_name_H-M   'P 1'
#
loop_
_entity.id
_entity.type
_entity.pdbx_description
1 polymer ?
#
loop_
_entity_poly.entity_id
_entity_poly.type
_entity_poly.pdbx_seq_one_letter_code
_entity_poly.pdbx_strand_id
1 'polypeptide(L)'
;MTLDIIFLPGQGQTIFAPLKTLALFAITNTLDAQIEIGEEPLTLRYSYISDGEKTNVDGHVTIIPKLSQATEEEFTTVTRLEEQEDFVSVKIPWLKLDNWQGWVWLRHKATWIEPRWMTLRDLPGLCSAHCLLLQSVNPTVDPASTFCVFPCSSAKATVSLSAARDLEEPGVYARVRRVKAGGTAEVYVVGKTQKCLGTTNISYVFPPSEDRGTVWPFEELGFCTWESIGENIRPTRVKLEKLMQSIDELKFQLNETTTMRQLWSLDVWDGMDASFKDTVAIIKEGLSTVENVGVWMTLQGYWNSIASQSPLIAKYKMRSFRLSSDCVPGIACNGFDEMQTLVQPDERNHIWWLPPKELAYQFWRDYFTVCADAGITFAKVDNQSFSSFLAGVEGAEEAFMIYHCMAHCERTFNGDIGMGMATHGRKVVFRNSDDFGLPRPKNAHRDHIRANLMNCIITSRMCLIPDADMFMSAAQWPEYHAVLRAFFPGPIILSDEAEDHDLKVIHKLIARTTGGHYELVKSHNPALPLRSRIWEQSIGPGIGPSIKAASYFPPSKSSADIMWRSRDHALHSCTDIILASDVVDVLEQHCLLETRYVLWFANMGDAVFFGGAIDPRSVFPLAEVTLVPKTHEVITVAPLHKLGGIEIACLGLLDKYAGLAAIAATELIGTTLKISFLFEGELGFVVTDASHIKIYVNDELVTFTTTDLNESAVLLKLHLRISDSPEFSKLDHWQVDVLLAE
;
A
#
# COMPACT_ATOMS: atom_id res chain seq x y z
N MET A 1 14.77 33.38 -24.61
CA MET A 1 14.67 33.45 -26.09
C MET A 1 13.33 32.85 -26.46
N THR A 2 12.45 33.64 -27.05
CA THR A 2 11.14 33.17 -27.55
C THR A 2 11.31 32.85 -29.03
N LEU A 3 10.92 31.65 -29.44
CA LEU A 3 11.02 31.18 -30.82
C LEU A 3 9.61 30.84 -31.31
N ASP A 4 9.13 31.57 -32.32
CA ASP A 4 7.88 31.28 -33.02
C ASP A 4 8.17 30.48 -34.29
N ILE A 5 7.40 29.42 -34.56
CA ILE A 5 7.57 28.54 -35.72
C ILE A 5 6.27 28.47 -36.53
N ILE A 6 6.37 28.67 -37.84
CA ILE A 6 5.27 28.62 -38.83
C ILE A 6 5.50 27.44 -39.80
N PHE A 7 4.46 26.68 -40.13
CA PHE A 7 4.53 25.52 -41.04
C PHE A 7 3.99 25.82 -42.46
N LEU A 8 4.68 25.31 -43.49
CA LEU A 8 4.26 25.23 -44.90
C LEU A 8 4.59 23.83 -45.46
N PRO A 9 3.86 23.29 -46.46
CA PRO A 9 4.02 21.90 -46.92
C PRO A 9 5.07 21.74 -48.04
N GLY A 10 5.95 20.72 -47.95
CA GLY A 10 6.87 20.35 -49.04
C GLY A 10 7.80 19.17 -48.73
N GLN A 11 8.14 18.36 -49.75
CA GLN A 11 8.82 17.06 -49.68
C GLN A 11 10.34 17.10 -49.44
N GLY A 12 10.82 16.18 -48.58
CA GLY A 12 12.08 15.41 -48.57
C GLY A 12 13.44 16.09 -48.84
N GLN A 13 14.32 16.11 -47.82
CA GLN A 13 15.75 15.72 -47.89
C GLN A 13 16.43 15.75 -46.50
N THR A 14 17.34 14.81 -46.25
CA THR A 14 18.16 14.68 -45.02
C THR A 14 19.29 15.71 -44.99
N ILE A 15 19.48 16.40 -43.86
CA ILE A 15 20.63 17.31 -43.62
C ILE A 15 21.24 17.00 -42.25
N PHE A 16 22.56 16.76 -42.20
CA PHE A 16 23.34 16.80 -40.97
C PHE A 16 23.81 18.24 -40.72
N ALA A 17 23.48 18.83 -39.56
CA ALA A 17 24.02 20.12 -39.12
C ALA A 17 24.14 20.20 -37.58
N PRO A 18 25.18 20.86 -37.04
CA PRO A 18 25.39 20.98 -35.61
C PRO A 18 24.46 22.05 -35.00
N LEU A 19 23.79 21.67 -33.89
CA LEU A 19 23.16 22.54 -32.88
C LEU A 19 22.65 23.89 -33.38
N LYS A 20 21.50 23.85 -34.06
CA LYS A 20 20.30 24.69 -33.82
C LYS A 20 19.30 24.44 -34.93
N THR A 21 18.11 23.99 -34.53
CA THR A 21 16.93 23.72 -35.38
C THR A 21 16.97 22.36 -36.10
N LEU A 22 16.22 21.39 -35.57
CA LEU A 22 15.75 20.23 -36.34
C LEU A 22 14.29 20.51 -36.73
N ALA A 23 14.00 20.51 -38.02
CA ALA A 23 12.65 20.36 -38.55
C ALA A 23 12.57 18.98 -39.19
N LEU A 24 11.70 18.10 -38.69
CA LEU A 24 11.43 16.80 -39.30
C LEU A 24 9.92 16.61 -39.50
N PHE A 25 9.59 16.04 -40.64
CA PHE A 25 8.24 15.63 -41.04
C PHE A 25 8.13 14.11 -40.82
N ALA A 26 7.18 13.64 -40.00
CA ALA A 26 6.84 12.22 -39.90
C ALA A 26 5.35 12.01 -39.61
N ILE A 27 4.79 10.91 -40.13
CA ILE A 27 3.35 10.53 -40.12
C ILE A 27 3.04 9.55 -38.96
N THR A 28 3.97 9.35 -38.03
CA THR A 28 3.82 8.49 -36.84
C THR A 28 3.93 9.35 -35.59
N ASN A 29 3.03 9.15 -34.62
CA ASN A 29 2.84 9.98 -33.40
C ASN A 29 4.01 9.91 -32.38
N THR A 30 5.25 9.71 -32.82
CA THR A 30 6.42 9.59 -31.95
C THR A 30 7.35 10.77 -32.18
N LEU A 31 7.61 11.55 -31.13
CA LEU A 31 8.58 12.65 -31.16
C LEU A 31 9.91 12.13 -30.59
N ASP A 32 10.82 11.69 -31.44
CA ASP A 32 12.19 11.40 -31.04
C ASP A 32 13.02 12.68 -30.95
N ALA A 33 13.32 13.10 -29.71
CA ALA A 33 14.28 14.16 -29.44
C ALA A 33 15.41 13.59 -28.55
N GLN A 34 16.60 13.41 -29.12
CA GLN A 34 17.80 13.20 -28.32
C GLN A 34 18.23 14.54 -27.71
N ILE A 35 17.98 14.71 -26.42
CA ILE A 35 18.45 15.87 -25.64
C ILE A 35 19.64 15.38 -24.80
N GLU A 36 20.83 15.90 -25.10
CA GLU A 36 22.01 15.71 -24.26
C GLU A 36 21.79 16.51 -22.97
N ILE A 37 21.61 15.83 -21.83
CA ILE A 37 21.29 16.50 -20.56
C ILE A 37 22.60 16.81 -19.82
N GLY A 38 22.91 18.11 -19.66
CA GLY A 38 23.98 18.59 -18.78
C GLY A 38 23.55 18.66 -17.31
N GLU A 39 24.38 19.21 -16.41
CA GLU A 39 24.11 19.29 -14.95
C GLU A 39 22.94 20.20 -14.53
N GLU A 40 22.23 20.83 -15.47
CA GLU A 40 21.15 21.78 -15.18
C GLU A 40 19.76 21.13 -15.26
N PRO A 41 18.78 21.60 -14.45
CA PRO A 41 17.40 21.12 -14.50
C PRO A 41 16.77 21.31 -15.89
N LEU A 42 16.36 20.21 -16.53
CA LEU A 42 15.64 20.24 -17.80
C LEU A 42 14.15 20.43 -17.54
N THR A 43 13.58 21.52 -18.05
CA THR A 43 12.13 21.75 -18.04
C THR A 43 11.53 21.28 -19.36
N LEU A 44 10.82 20.15 -19.34
CA LEU A 44 10.06 19.67 -20.49
C LEU A 44 8.68 20.35 -20.52
N ARG A 45 8.33 20.93 -21.68
CA ARG A 45 6.99 21.45 -21.99
C ARG A 45 6.32 20.51 -22.97
N TYR A 46 5.15 20.02 -22.62
CA TYR A 46 4.41 19.06 -23.42
C TYR A 46 3.23 19.77 -24.11
N SER A 47 2.91 19.33 -25.32
CA SER A 47 1.66 19.68 -25.98
C SER A 47 1.06 18.42 -26.55
N TYR A 48 -0.23 18.20 -26.37
CA TYR A 48 -0.94 17.07 -26.97
C TYR A 48 -2.11 17.58 -27.80
N ILE A 49 -2.64 16.69 -28.65
CA ILE A 49 -3.82 16.96 -29.47
C ILE A 49 -4.97 16.15 -28.90
N SER A 50 -6.05 16.83 -28.47
CA SER A 50 -7.32 16.20 -28.10
C SER A 50 -8.38 16.70 -29.07
N ASP A 51 -9.18 15.79 -29.64
CA ASP A 51 -10.25 16.12 -30.58
C ASP A 51 -9.81 16.98 -31.78
N GLY A 52 -8.56 16.84 -32.21
CA GLY A 52 -7.98 17.63 -33.31
C GLY A 52 -7.47 19.02 -32.92
N GLU A 53 -7.63 19.45 -31.65
CA GLU A 53 -7.11 20.71 -31.15
C GLU A 53 -5.81 20.51 -30.36
N LYS A 54 -4.77 21.26 -30.74
CA LYS A 54 -3.48 21.29 -30.02
C LYS A 54 -3.63 22.08 -28.73
N THR A 55 -3.46 21.41 -27.61
CA THR A 55 -3.40 22.03 -26.29
C THR A 55 -1.97 22.02 -25.78
N ASN A 56 -1.41 23.21 -25.54
CA ASN A 56 -0.14 23.34 -24.84
C ASN A 56 -0.38 23.16 -23.34
N VAL A 57 0.38 22.29 -22.69
CA VAL A 57 0.31 22.11 -21.24
C VAL A 57 1.37 23.02 -20.63
N ASP A 58 0.95 24.00 -19.82
CA ASP A 58 1.86 24.87 -19.06
C ASP A 58 2.58 24.13 -17.90
N GLY A 59 2.60 22.79 -17.95
CA GLY A 59 3.35 21.94 -17.04
C GLY A 59 4.83 21.93 -17.38
N HIS A 60 5.65 21.91 -16.33
CA HIS A 60 7.09 21.78 -16.41
C HIS A 60 7.46 20.50 -15.67
N VAL A 61 7.93 19.48 -16.40
CA VAL A 61 8.63 18.36 -15.75
C VAL A 61 10.08 18.78 -15.65
N THR A 62 10.55 18.94 -14.41
CA THR A 62 11.93 19.30 -14.10
C THR A 62 12.71 18.01 -13.89
N ILE A 63 13.47 17.59 -14.90
CA ILE A 63 14.43 16.48 -14.79
C ILE A 63 15.73 17.08 -14.29
N ILE A 64 16.12 16.76 -13.05
CA ILE A 64 17.43 17.15 -12.52
C ILE A 64 18.34 15.92 -12.66
N PRO A 65 19.26 15.86 -13.63
CA PRO A 65 20.25 14.79 -13.65
C PRO A 65 21.33 15.09 -12.60
N LYS A 66 21.62 14.14 -11.70
CA LYS A 66 22.86 14.17 -10.92
C LYS A 66 23.09 12.85 -10.17
N LEU A 67 24.16 12.16 -10.55
CA LEU A 67 24.94 11.36 -9.62
C LEU A 67 25.60 12.33 -8.63
N SER A 68 25.25 12.25 -7.36
CA SER A 68 26.00 12.94 -6.31
C SER A 68 26.51 11.94 -5.28
N GLN A 69 27.72 12.15 -4.79
CA GLN A 69 28.16 11.54 -3.55
C GLN A 69 27.24 12.07 -2.44
N ALA A 70 26.47 11.17 -1.82
CA ALA A 70 25.60 11.51 -0.71
C ALA A 70 26.45 11.99 0.47
N THR A 71 26.45 13.29 0.75
CA THR A 71 26.80 13.80 2.07
C THR A 71 25.56 13.64 2.93
N GLU A 72 25.57 12.65 3.82
CA GLU A 72 24.52 12.46 4.82
C GLU A 72 24.80 13.36 6.02
N GLU A 73 23.81 14.12 6.46
CA GLU A 73 23.86 14.78 7.76
C GLU A 73 22.71 14.26 8.62
N GLU A 74 23.04 13.95 9.88
CA GLU A 74 22.07 13.46 10.86
C GLU A 74 21.87 14.52 11.95
N PHE A 75 20.61 14.77 12.26
CA PHE A 75 20.15 15.71 13.27
C PHE A 75 19.40 14.93 14.31
N THR A 76 19.58 15.26 15.58
CA THR A 76 18.84 14.62 16.67
C THR A 76 18.49 15.64 17.74
N THR A 77 17.23 15.64 18.14
CA THR A 77 16.74 16.30 19.35
C THR A 77 16.28 15.22 20.31
N VAL A 78 16.87 15.17 21.51
CA VAL A 78 16.41 14.30 22.59
C VAL A 78 15.56 15.14 23.54
N THR A 79 14.39 14.63 23.91
CA THR A 79 13.53 15.28 24.90
C THR A 79 13.24 14.31 26.03
N ARG A 80 13.45 14.78 27.26
CA ARG A 80 13.25 14.02 28.49
C ARG A 80 12.10 14.65 29.28
N LEU A 81 11.19 13.81 29.78
CA LEU A 81 10.21 14.18 30.79
C LEU A 81 10.69 13.67 32.14
N GLU A 82 10.87 14.59 33.08
CA GLU A 82 11.11 14.27 34.47
C GLU A 82 9.84 13.69 35.12
N GLU A 83 9.98 12.97 36.23
CA GLU A 83 8.90 12.14 36.82
C GLU A 83 7.59 12.90 37.08
N GLN A 84 7.66 14.21 37.38
CA GLN A 84 6.52 15.08 37.66
C GLN A 84 5.95 15.78 36.42
N GLU A 85 6.56 15.59 35.25
CA GLU A 85 6.15 16.22 33.99
C GLU A 85 5.31 15.25 33.16
N ASP A 86 4.10 15.66 32.82
CA ASP A 86 3.20 14.91 31.94
C ASP A 86 3.31 15.34 30.47
N PHE A 87 3.76 16.58 30.23
CA PHE A 87 3.88 17.17 28.90
C PHE A 87 5.10 18.07 28.81
N VAL A 88 5.75 18.08 27.65
CA VAL A 88 6.79 19.06 27.32
C VAL A 88 6.71 19.41 25.85
N SER A 89 6.95 20.68 25.53
CA SER A 89 7.04 21.18 24.15
C SER A 89 8.42 21.75 23.90
N VAL A 90 9.12 21.23 22.89
CA VAL A 90 10.51 21.62 22.59
C VAL A 90 10.61 22.07 21.14
N LYS A 91 11.06 23.31 20.92
CA LYS A 91 11.34 23.84 19.57
C LYS A 91 12.49 23.05 18.94
N ILE A 92 12.36 22.67 17.67
CA ILE A 92 13.39 21.97 16.91
C ILE A 92 14.24 22.99 16.15
N PRO A 93 15.46 23.33 16.63
CA PRO A 93 16.20 24.47 16.11
C PRO A 93 16.76 24.25 14.70
N TRP A 94 17.03 23.00 14.32
CA TRP A 94 17.62 22.62 13.04
C TRP A 94 16.57 22.51 11.91
N LEU A 95 15.27 22.44 12.23
CA LEU A 95 14.19 22.34 11.23
C LEU A 95 13.60 23.73 10.92
N LYS A 96 14.03 24.34 9.82
CA LYS A 96 13.61 25.69 9.41
C LYS A 96 12.35 25.66 8.54
N LEU A 97 11.30 26.37 8.94
CA LEU A 97 10.01 26.40 8.23
C LEU A 97 10.12 26.81 6.75
N ASP A 98 10.98 27.80 6.47
CA ASP A 98 11.07 28.43 5.15
C ASP A 98 11.90 27.64 4.14
N ASN A 99 12.56 26.56 4.58
CA ASN A 99 13.48 25.81 3.72
C ASN A 99 12.83 24.63 3.01
N TRP A 100 11.63 24.21 3.44
CA TRP A 100 11.14 22.88 3.14
C TRP A 100 9.68 22.87 2.70
N GLN A 101 9.37 21.99 1.75
CA GLN A 101 8.03 21.54 1.40
C GLN A 101 8.03 20.04 1.17
N GLY A 102 6.88 19.38 1.16
CA GLY A 102 6.80 17.98 0.79
C GLY A 102 5.64 17.27 1.48
N TRP A 103 5.85 15.99 1.76
CA TRP A 103 4.85 15.12 2.37
C TRP A 103 4.93 15.16 3.89
N VAL A 104 3.80 15.41 4.52
CA VAL A 104 3.62 15.47 5.98
C VAL A 104 2.55 14.46 6.37
N TRP A 105 2.89 13.48 7.21
CA TRP A 105 1.93 12.50 7.73
C TRP A 105 1.16 13.10 8.89
N LEU A 106 -0.03 13.63 8.61
CA LEU A 106 -0.85 14.38 9.56
C LEU A 106 -2.00 13.55 10.09
N ARG A 107 -2.16 13.60 11.41
CA ARG A 107 -3.37 13.19 12.09
C ARG A 107 -4.39 14.33 12.01
N HIS A 108 -5.34 14.18 11.09
CA HIS A 108 -6.43 15.13 10.87
C HIS A 108 -7.82 14.52 11.11
N LYS A 109 -7.87 13.20 11.36
CA LYS A 109 -9.03 12.44 11.84
C LYS A 109 -8.63 11.70 13.13
N ALA A 110 -9.60 11.31 13.95
CA ALA A 110 -9.28 10.62 15.21
C ALA A 110 -8.70 9.21 15.03
N THR A 111 -8.84 8.61 13.85
CA THR A 111 -8.46 7.23 13.56
C THR A 111 -7.29 7.08 12.62
N TRP A 112 -6.95 8.13 11.86
CA TRP A 112 -6.03 8.04 10.72
C TRP A 112 -4.95 9.09 10.71
N ILE A 113 -3.77 8.64 10.28
CA ILE A 113 -2.66 9.49 9.88
C ILE A 113 -2.55 9.35 8.36
N GLU A 114 -2.68 10.47 7.65
CA GLU A 114 -2.65 10.50 6.18
C GLU A 114 -1.55 11.45 5.68
N PRO A 115 -0.92 11.14 4.54
CA PRO A 115 0.10 11.98 3.94
C PRO A 115 -0.55 13.17 3.23
N ARG A 116 -0.05 14.37 3.50
CA ARG A 116 -0.49 15.60 2.86
C ARG A 116 0.70 16.37 2.29
N TRP A 117 0.54 16.87 1.08
CA TRP A 117 1.49 17.79 0.48
C TRP A 117 1.31 19.19 1.04
N MET A 118 2.39 19.82 1.51
CA MET A 118 2.37 21.23 1.94
C MET A 118 3.76 21.85 2.00
N THR A 119 3.80 23.18 2.02
CA THR A 119 4.97 23.92 2.52
C THR A 119 5.05 23.72 4.02
N LEU A 120 6.25 23.56 4.57
CA LEU A 120 6.40 23.37 6.01
C LEU A 120 5.96 24.62 6.81
N ARG A 121 5.98 25.80 6.20
CA ARG A 121 5.39 27.04 6.74
C ARG A 121 3.88 26.92 7.01
N ASP A 122 3.17 26.08 6.25
CA ASP A 122 1.73 25.87 6.36
C ASP A 122 1.38 24.73 7.35
N LEU A 123 2.38 24.18 8.05
CA LEU A 123 2.16 23.15 9.05
C LEU A 123 1.22 23.68 10.15
N PRO A 124 0.12 22.97 10.47
CA PRO A 124 -0.80 23.42 11.51
C PRO A 124 -0.17 23.33 12.92
N GLY A 125 -0.47 24.31 13.78
CA GLY A 125 -0.02 24.32 15.18
C GLY A 125 -0.81 23.39 16.10
N LEU A 126 -2.02 23.00 15.69
CA LEU A 126 -2.91 22.15 16.47
C LEU A 126 -2.96 20.70 16.00
N CYS A 127 -2.64 20.37 14.74
CA CYS A 127 -2.63 18.96 14.30
C CYS A 127 -1.26 18.32 14.51
N SER A 128 -1.26 17.01 14.80
CA SER A 128 -0.05 16.23 15.00
C SER A 128 0.50 15.67 13.68
N ALA A 129 1.77 15.93 13.40
CA ALA A 129 2.54 15.29 12.34
C ALA A 129 3.42 14.17 12.90
N HIS A 130 3.44 13.03 12.21
CA HIS A 130 4.11 11.80 12.68
C HIS A 130 5.30 11.39 11.81
N CYS A 131 5.49 12.05 10.66
CA CYS A 131 6.67 11.92 9.80
C CYS A 131 6.66 13.08 8.79
N LEU A 132 7.85 13.55 8.38
CA LEU A 132 8.04 14.52 7.32
C LEU A 132 8.99 13.95 6.26
N LEU A 133 8.63 14.03 4.99
CA LEU A 133 9.50 13.75 3.85
C LEU A 133 9.53 14.99 2.97
N LEU A 134 10.65 15.70 3.01
CA LEU A 134 10.75 17.08 2.55
C LEU A 134 11.78 17.22 1.42
N GLN A 135 11.49 18.12 0.48
CA GLN A 135 12.43 18.63 -0.51
C GLN A 135 12.70 20.12 -0.25
N SER A 136 13.87 20.58 -0.68
CA SER A 136 14.27 21.98 -0.50
C SER A 136 13.43 22.93 -1.35
N VAL A 137 13.00 24.04 -0.76
CA VAL A 137 12.55 25.25 -1.49
C VAL A 137 13.53 26.42 -1.31
N ASN A 138 14.59 26.23 -0.54
CA ASN A 138 15.60 27.25 -0.33
C ASN A 138 16.63 27.20 -1.47
N PRO A 139 16.87 28.29 -2.21
CA PRO A 139 17.82 28.33 -3.33
C PRO A 139 19.28 28.09 -2.91
N THR A 140 19.61 28.21 -1.62
CA THR A 140 20.96 27.95 -1.09
C THR A 140 21.16 26.49 -0.64
N VAL A 141 20.09 25.70 -0.59
CA VAL A 141 20.16 24.27 -0.31
C VAL A 141 20.02 23.55 -1.65
N ASP A 142 20.86 22.54 -1.86
CA ASP A 142 20.85 21.77 -3.11
C ASP A 142 19.41 21.26 -3.40
N PRO A 143 18.83 21.58 -4.57
CA PRO A 143 17.46 21.18 -4.91
C PRO A 143 17.26 19.65 -4.95
N ALA A 144 18.34 18.86 -5.05
CA ALA A 144 18.31 17.41 -4.92
C ALA A 144 18.28 16.91 -3.46
N SER A 145 18.31 17.80 -2.47
CA SER A 145 18.30 17.41 -1.05
C SER A 145 16.92 16.91 -0.65
N THR A 146 16.87 15.67 -0.19
CA THR A 146 15.72 15.12 0.52
C THR A 146 16.01 15.16 2.02
N PHE A 147 15.04 15.61 2.82
CA PHE A 147 15.13 15.64 4.27
C PHE A 147 13.98 14.84 4.89
N CYS A 148 14.31 13.74 5.55
CA CYS A 148 13.36 12.96 6.31
C CYS A 148 13.43 13.36 7.79
N VAL A 149 12.29 13.59 8.43
CA VAL A 149 12.20 13.85 9.87
C VAL A 149 11.22 12.89 10.51
N PHE A 150 11.70 12.11 11.47
CA PHE A 150 10.94 11.07 12.14
C PHE A 150 10.94 11.28 13.66
N PRO A 151 9.78 11.59 14.27
CA PRO A 151 9.62 11.58 15.73
C PRO A 151 9.49 10.14 16.25
N CYS A 152 10.33 9.73 17.18
CA CYS A 152 10.37 8.38 17.75
C CYS A 152 9.77 8.35 19.16
N SER A 153 8.53 7.84 19.27
CA SER A 153 7.84 7.58 20.52
C SER A 153 8.42 6.36 21.24
N SER A 154 8.27 6.30 22.56
CA SER A 154 8.66 5.17 23.40
C SER A 154 7.46 4.59 24.16
N ALA A 155 7.66 3.47 24.84
CA ALA A 155 6.64 2.87 25.71
C ALA A 155 6.22 3.77 26.89
N LYS A 156 7.00 4.82 27.21
CA LYS A 156 6.76 5.72 28.34
C LYS A 156 6.25 7.10 27.93
N ALA A 157 6.52 7.52 26.70
CA ALA A 157 6.07 8.81 26.18
C ALA A 157 5.88 8.78 24.66
N THR A 158 4.86 9.49 24.17
CA THR A 158 4.60 9.69 22.75
C THR A 158 5.12 11.05 22.31
N VAL A 159 5.63 11.14 21.07
CA VAL A 159 6.06 12.39 20.45
C VAL A 159 5.41 12.57 19.08
N SER A 160 4.94 13.79 18.81
CA SER A 160 4.51 14.24 17.49
C SER A 160 5.08 15.62 17.20
N LEU A 161 4.98 16.07 15.94
CA LEU A 161 5.43 17.39 15.51
C LEU A 161 4.23 18.30 15.26
N SER A 162 4.37 19.60 15.50
CA SER A 162 3.40 20.60 15.04
C SER A 162 4.13 21.93 14.80
N ALA A 163 3.47 22.88 14.15
CA ALA A 163 3.96 24.26 14.18
C ALA A 163 3.81 24.87 15.59
N ALA A 164 4.37 26.07 15.74
CA ALA A 164 4.15 26.95 16.88
C ALA A 164 2.64 27.16 17.12
N ARG A 165 2.26 27.14 18.40
CA ARG A 165 0.94 27.54 18.89
C ARG A 165 0.98 29.02 19.31
N ASP A 166 -0.17 29.54 19.70
CA ASP A 166 -0.26 30.90 20.23
C ASP A 166 0.77 31.13 21.34
N LEU A 167 1.45 32.28 21.29
CA LEU A 167 2.51 32.71 22.22
C LEU A 167 3.87 31.98 22.09
N GLU A 168 3.98 30.96 21.24
CA GLU A 168 5.26 30.32 20.94
C GLU A 168 6.00 31.03 19.81
N GLU A 169 7.33 31.01 19.84
CA GLU A 169 8.13 31.51 18.73
C GLU A 169 7.88 30.68 17.46
N PRO A 170 7.89 31.29 16.26
CA PRO A 170 7.77 30.56 15.01
C PRO A 170 8.80 29.42 14.89
N GLY A 171 8.34 28.23 14.53
CA GLY A 171 9.16 27.03 14.35
C GLY A 171 8.33 25.74 14.38
N VAL A 172 9.01 24.61 14.22
CA VAL A 172 8.44 23.28 14.46
C VAL A 172 8.77 22.85 15.88
N TYR A 173 7.79 22.25 16.56
CA TYR A 173 7.90 21.81 17.95
C TYR A 173 7.69 20.30 18.05
N ALA A 174 8.52 19.64 18.85
CA ALA A 174 8.26 18.31 19.38
C ALA A 174 7.26 18.43 20.53
N ARG A 175 6.11 17.78 20.39
CA ARG A 175 5.03 17.70 21.38
C ARG A 175 5.10 16.36 22.06
N VAL A 176 5.58 16.35 23.30
CA VAL A 176 5.80 15.11 24.04
C VAL A 176 4.79 14.97 25.17
N ARG A 177 4.24 13.77 25.29
CA ARG A 177 3.24 13.41 26.30
C ARG A 177 3.63 12.11 26.99
N ARG A 178 3.57 12.08 28.32
CA ARG A 178 3.74 10.88 29.13
C ARG A 178 2.56 9.92 28.96
N VAL A 179 2.87 8.63 28.80
CA VAL A 179 1.87 7.55 28.72
C VAL A 179 2.05 6.46 29.76
N LYS A 180 3.12 6.54 30.58
CA LYS A 180 3.36 5.62 31.69
C LYS A 180 3.79 6.38 32.94
N ALA A 181 3.18 6.05 34.08
CA ALA A 181 3.50 6.69 35.35
C ALA A 181 4.89 6.28 35.88
N GLY A 182 5.53 7.21 36.58
CA GLY A 182 6.79 6.98 37.28
C GLY A 182 8.05 7.02 36.40
N GLY A 183 9.14 7.50 36.99
CA GLY A 183 10.45 7.59 36.37
C GLY A 183 10.55 8.52 35.16
N THR A 184 11.76 8.61 34.60
CA THR A 184 12.03 9.42 33.41
C THR A 184 11.53 8.73 32.14
N ALA A 185 11.04 9.54 31.21
CA ALA A 185 10.68 9.11 29.86
C ALA A 185 11.50 9.91 28.84
N GLU A 186 12.01 9.22 27.82
CA GLU A 186 12.78 9.85 26.75
C GLU A 186 12.14 9.52 25.40
N VAL A 187 12.21 10.51 24.51
CA VAL A 187 11.81 10.43 23.11
C VAL A 187 12.84 11.13 22.24
N TYR A 188 12.85 10.79 20.96
CA TYR A 188 13.80 11.33 19.99
C TYR A 188 13.05 11.97 18.84
N VAL A 189 13.61 13.03 18.26
CA VAL A 189 13.26 13.46 16.91
C VAL A 189 14.53 13.42 16.08
N VAL A 190 14.53 12.57 15.07
CA VAL A 190 15.67 12.34 14.20
C VAL A 190 15.39 12.97 12.84
N GLY A 191 16.35 13.72 12.32
CA GLY A 191 16.34 14.23 10.95
C GLY A 191 17.52 13.63 10.19
N LYS A 192 17.31 13.24 8.94
CA LYS A 192 18.38 12.78 8.05
C LYS A 192 18.27 13.46 6.69
N THR A 193 19.27 14.25 6.33
CA THR A 193 19.39 14.82 4.99
C THR A 193 20.20 13.87 4.11
N GLN A 194 19.78 13.76 2.86
CA GLN A 194 20.50 12.99 1.85
C GLN A 194 20.44 13.75 0.52
N LYS A 195 21.58 13.92 -0.14
CA LYS A 195 21.65 14.46 -1.51
C LYS A 195 21.28 13.36 -2.49
N CYS A 196 20.03 13.33 -2.90
CA CYS A 196 19.51 12.17 -3.62
C CYS A 196 18.59 12.59 -4.75
N LEU A 197 19.03 12.29 -5.96
CA LEU A 197 18.18 12.11 -7.11
C LEU A 197 18.07 10.62 -7.34
N GLY A 198 16.91 10.04 -7.05
CA GLY A 198 16.56 8.65 -7.38
C GLY A 198 17.56 7.58 -6.88
N THR A 199 17.07 6.72 -5.99
CA THR A 199 17.78 5.65 -5.26
C THR A 199 18.44 6.09 -3.95
N THR A 200 17.74 5.88 -2.83
CA THR A 200 18.31 5.93 -1.49
C THR A 200 18.11 4.63 -0.75
N ASN A 201 19.24 3.98 -0.44
CA ASN A 201 19.32 3.00 0.62
C ASN A 201 19.33 3.73 1.97
N ILE A 202 18.14 4.03 2.50
CA ILE A 202 18.01 4.30 3.93
C ILE A 202 18.07 2.94 4.63
N SER A 203 19.24 2.61 5.19
CA SER A 203 19.40 1.41 6.01
C SER A 203 18.85 1.71 7.41
N TYR A 204 17.64 1.27 7.68
CA TYR A 204 17.13 1.16 9.04
C TYR A 204 17.58 -0.19 9.60
N VAL A 205 18.32 -0.18 10.71
CA VAL A 205 18.62 -1.41 11.45
C VAL A 205 17.36 -1.77 12.22
N PHE A 206 16.56 -2.66 11.62
CA PHE A 206 15.39 -3.23 12.29
C PHE A 206 15.84 -4.19 13.38
N PRO A 207 15.08 -4.34 14.48
CA PRO A 207 15.28 -5.50 15.34
C PRO A 207 15.16 -6.76 14.47
N PRO A 208 16.03 -7.77 14.67
CA PRO A 208 15.94 -9.03 13.93
C PRO A 208 14.53 -9.59 14.10
N SER A 209 13.76 -9.65 13.02
CA SER A 209 12.49 -10.35 13.00
C SER A 209 12.82 -11.84 12.90
N GLU A 210 12.63 -12.59 13.99
CA GLU A 210 12.49 -14.04 13.87
C GLU A 210 11.19 -14.30 13.11
N ASP A 211 11.31 -14.56 11.80
CA ASP A 211 10.20 -15.08 11.02
C ASP A 211 9.97 -16.53 11.43
N ARG A 212 9.18 -16.71 12.49
CA ARG A 212 8.78 -18.04 12.96
C ARG A 212 7.64 -18.56 12.10
N GLY A 213 7.87 -18.70 10.79
CA GLY A 213 7.06 -19.50 9.86
C GLY A 213 5.55 -19.47 10.14
N THR A 214 4.96 -18.30 10.35
CA THR A 214 3.51 -18.20 10.53
C THR A 214 2.84 -18.21 9.17
N VAL A 215 2.67 -19.42 8.64
CA VAL A 215 1.71 -19.73 7.58
C VAL A 215 0.32 -19.57 8.20
N TRP A 216 -0.31 -18.40 8.11
CA TRP A 216 -1.67 -18.12 8.61
C TRP A 216 -2.29 -16.93 7.84
N PRO A 217 -3.63 -16.82 7.73
CA PRO A 217 -4.48 -17.02 6.54
C PRO A 217 -4.32 -16.00 5.38
N PHE A 218 -3.17 -15.34 5.22
CA PHE A 218 -3.01 -14.29 4.21
C PHE A 218 -2.78 -14.77 2.78
N GLU A 219 -2.60 -16.08 2.59
CA GLU A 219 -2.49 -16.69 1.26
C GLU A 219 -3.86 -17.10 0.71
N GLU A 220 -4.92 -17.03 1.51
CA GLU A 220 -6.29 -17.35 1.09
C GLU A 220 -7.12 -16.07 0.93
N LEU A 221 -8.11 -16.13 0.05
CA LEU A 221 -9.09 -15.07 -0.11
C LEU A 221 -10.02 -15.03 1.11
N GLY A 222 -10.09 -13.87 1.78
CA GLY A 222 -10.98 -13.66 2.92
C GLY A 222 -12.32 -13.01 2.54
N PHE A 223 -13.28 -13.09 3.45
CA PHE A 223 -14.55 -12.37 3.36
C PHE A 223 -14.89 -11.68 4.68
N CYS A 224 -15.41 -10.46 4.62
CA CYS A 224 -15.88 -9.69 5.78
C CYS A 224 -17.33 -9.25 5.61
N THR A 225 -18.04 -9.24 6.74
CA THR A 225 -19.45 -8.90 6.80
C THR A 225 -19.74 -7.39 6.84
N TRP A 226 -18.72 -6.53 6.92
CA TRP A 226 -18.87 -5.11 7.28
C TRP A 226 -19.67 -4.30 6.25
N GLU A 227 -19.22 -4.25 4.99
CA GLU A 227 -19.96 -3.58 3.91
C GLU A 227 -21.02 -4.50 3.28
N SER A 228 -20.83 -5.82 3.35
CA SER A 228 -21.70 -6.79 2.68
C SER A 228 -23.07 -6.93 3.33
N ILE A 229 -23.11 -6.85 4.67
CA ILE A 229 -24.36 -6.79 5.43
C ILE A 229 -24.65 -5.34 5.85
N GLY A 230 -23.64 -4.53 6.13
CA GLY A 230 -23.78 -3.14 6.58
C GLY A 230 -23.73 -2.99 8.11
N GLU A 231 -23.18 -1.86 8.56
CA GLU A 231 -22.89 -1.55 9.97
C GLU A 231 -24.10 -1.67 10.93
N ASN A 232 -25.31 -1.41 10.43
CA ASN A 232 -26.49 -1.29 11.28
C ASN A 232 -27.24 -2.62 11.45
N ILE A 233 -26.89 -3.65 10.69
CA ILE A 233 -27.72 -4.84 10.57
C ILE A 233 -27.21 -5.94 11.50
N ARG A 234 -28.05 -6.36 12.44
CA ARG A 234 -27.70 -7.42 13.41
C ARG A 234 -27.71 -8.80 12.74
N PRO A 235 -26.68 -9.65 12.99
CA PRO A 235 -26.59 -10.98 12.42
C PRO A 235 -27.43 -11.96 13.23
N THR A 236 -28.71 -12.15 12.89
CA THR A 236 -29.49 -13.25 13.48
C THR A 236 -29.12 -14.57 12.82
N ARG A 237 -29.37 -15.71 13.48
CA ARG A 237 -29.17 -17.06 12.91
C ARG A 237 -29.69 -17.18 11.47
N VAL A 238 -30.95 -16.78 11.26
CA VAL A 238 -31.60 -16.82 9.94
C VAL A 238 -30.86 -15.97 8.91
N LYS A 239 -30.32 -14.80 9.29
CA LYS A 239 -29.57 -13.93 8.38
C LYS A 239 -28.19 -14.50 8.08
N LEU A 240 -27.53 -15.13 9.05
CA LEU A 240 -26.25 -15.80 8.85
C LEU A 240 -26.38 -17.01 7.93
N GLU A 241 -27.35 -17.88 8.18
CA GLU A 241 -27.65 -19.03 7.31
C GLU A 241 -27.93 -18.57 5.87
N LYS A 242 -28.71 -17.49 5.71
CA LYS A 242 -28.97 -16.87 4.40
C LYS A 242 -27.73 -16.26 3.76
N LEU A 243 -26.85 -15.61 4.52
CA LEU A 243 -25.61 -15.08 3.98
C LEU A 243 -24.69 -16.20 3.50
N MET A 244 -24.55 -17.28 4.28
CA MET A 244 -23.73 -18.43 3.89
C MET A 244 -24.30 -19.09 2.64
N GLN A 245 -25.62 -19.22 2.57
CA GLN A 245 -26.30 -19.62 1.34
C GLN A 245 -26.01 -18.64 0.21
N SER A 246 -26.01 -17.33 0.43
CA SER A 246 -25.76 -16.33 -0.62
C SER A 246 -24.35 -16.29 -1.18
N ILE A 247 -23.37 -16.65 -0.35
CA ILE A 247 -21.98 -16.81 -0.81
C ILE A 247 -21.88 -18.05 -1.72
N ASP A 248 -22.82 -19.01 -1.60
CA ASP A 248 -22.94 -20.20 -2.46
C ASP A 248 -23.98 -20.01 -3.61
N GLU A 249 -25.10 -19.29 -3.40
CA GLU A 249 -26.28 -19.09 -4.28
C GLU A 249 -27.25 -17.93 -3.87
N LEU A 250 -27.82 -17.22 -4.86
CA LEU A 250 -28.39 -15.85 -4.81
C LEU A 250 -29.66 -15.42 -3.96
N LYS A 251 -29.56 -14.47 -2.99
CA LYS A 251 -30.19 -13.08 -2.84
C LYS A 251 -30.36 -12.60 -1.40
N PHE A 252 -29.88 -11.41 -0.97
CA PHE A 252 -30.47 -10.68 0.18
C PHE A 252 -30.30 -9.13 0.25
N GLN A 253 -31.31 -8.45 0.81
CA GLN A 253 -31.34 -7.01 1.17
C GLN A 253 -32.19 -6.88 2.45
N LEU A 254 -31.80 -6.10 3.48
CA LEU A 254 -32.70 -5.65 4.59
C LEU A 254 -32.05 -4.73 5.64
N ASN A 255 -32.77 -3.65 6.02
CA ASN A 255 -32.45 -2.64 7.04
C ASN A 255 -32.90 -3.01 8.47
N GLU A 256 -32.20 -2.48 9.50
CA GLU A 256 -32.75 -2.02 10.80
C GLU A 256 -31.63 -1.36 11.66
N THR A 257 -31.95 -0.44 12.59
CA THR A 257 -30.99 0.28 13.49
C THR A 257 -31.42 0.17 14.95
N THR A 258 -30.47 0.09 15.91
CA THR A 258 -30.73 0.15 17.37
C THR A 258 -29.58 0.79 18.17
N THR A 259 -29.82 1.08 19.46
CA THR A 259 -29.40 2.30 20.17
C THR A 259 -28.28 2.19 21.24
N MET A 260 -27.62 1.05 21.44
CA MET A 260 -26.50 0.95 22.42
C MET A 260 -25.26 0.35 21.79
N ARG A 261 -24.14 1.07 21.85
CA ARG A 261 -22.83 0.60 21.33
C ARG A 261 -21.78 0.46 22.43
N GLN A 262 -22.17 -0.12 23.57
CA GLN A 262 -21.28 -0.53 24.66
C GLN A 262 -21.30 -2.06 24.85
N LEU A 263 -20.20 -2.65 25.32
CA LEU A 263 -20.13 -4.08 25.61
C LEU A 263 -20.82 -4.39 26.94
N TRP A 264 -21.77 -5.32 26.91
CA TRP A 264 -22.51 -5.75 28.11
C TRP A 264 -21.97 -7.06 28.70
N SER A 265 -21.55 -8.00 27.86
CA SER A 265 -21.02 -9.30 28.29
C SER A 265 -20.02 -9.82 27.26
N LEU A 266 -19.28 -10.88 27.61
CA LEU A 266 -18.41 -11.57 26.64
C LEU A 266 -19.18 -12.56 25.76
N ASP A 267 -20.46 -12.82 26.07
CA ASP A 267 -21.34 -13.67 25.28
C ASP A 267 -21.97 -12.91 24.11
N VAL A 268 -22.51 -13.68 23.17
CA VAL A 268 -23.32 -13.18 22.06
C VAL A 268 -24.55 -12.41 22.56
N TRP A 269 -25.07 -11.51 21.74
CA TRP A 269 -26.33 -10.83 22.02
C TRP A 269 -27.50 -11.82 21.98
N ASP A 270 -28.36 -11.84 23.00
CA ASP A 270 -29.48 -12.79 23.10
C ASP A 270 -30.38 -12.86 21.85
N GLY A 271 -30.58 -11.75 21.15
CA GLY A 271 -31.40 -11.73 19.92
C GLY A 271 -30.69 -12.26 18.67
N MET A 272 -29.44 -12.70 18.78
CA MET A 272 -28.72 -13.41 17.72
C MET A 272 -29.35 -14.78 17.45
N ASP A 273 -29.99 -15.39 18.46
CA ASP A 273 -30.58 -16.74 18.40
C ASP A 273 -29.59 -17.82 17.92
N ALA A 274 -28.30 -17.60 18.19
CA ALA A 274 -27.19 -18.51 17.91
C ALA A 274 -26.03 -18.18 18.86
N SER A 275 -25.37 -19.20 19.42
CA SER A 275 -24.11 -19.01 20.13
C SER A 275 -22.95 -18.72 19.17
N PHE A 276 -21.78 -18.31 19.68
CA PHE A 276 -20.58 -18.23 18.84
C PHE A 276 -20.25 -19.58 18.20
N LYS A 277 -20.43 -20.68 18.93
CA LYS A 277 -20.18 -22.03 18.42
C LYS A 277 -21.16 -22.39 17.31
N ASP A 278 -22.44 -22.07 17.47
CA ASP A 278 -23.44 -22.28 16.42
C ASP A 278 -23.13 -21.41 15.19
N THR A 279 -22.65 -20.17 15.39
CA THR A 279 -22.26 -19.28 14.31
C THR A 279 -21.10 -19.83 13.50
N VAL A 280 -20.04 -20.31 14.16
CA VAL A 280 -18.91 -20.98 13.50
C VAL A 280 -19.36 -22.24 12.76
N ALA A 281 -20.25 -23.03 13.37
CA ALA A 281 -20.81 -24.21 12.73
C ALA A 281 -21.61 -23.86 11.47
N ILE A 282 -22.51 -22.87 11.53
CA ILE A 282 -23.28 -22.38 10.36
C ILE A 282 -22.35 -21.96 9.22
N ILE A 283 -21.27 -21.24 9.52
CA ILE A 283 -20.30 -20.80 8.51
C ILE A 283 -19.61 -22.00 7.86
N LYS A 284 -19.08 -22.92 8.66
CA LYS A 284 -18.32 -24.08 8.15
C LYS A 284 -19.21 -25.13 7.46
N GLU A 285 -20.46 -25.26 7.89
CA GLU A 285 -21.45 -26.14 7.24
C GLU A 285 -21.95 -25.54 5.93
N GLY A 286 -22.13 -24.22 5.86
CA GLY A 286 -22.54 -23.51 4.65
C GLY A 286 -21.41 -23.34 3.63
N LEU A 287 -20.16 -23.23 4.08
CA LEU A 287 -18.98 -23.05 3.23
C LEU A 287 -17.88 -24.03 3.69
N SER A 288 -17.92 -25.26 3.18
CA SER A 288 -17.03 -26.34 3.61
C SER A 288 -15.54 -26.09 3.32
N THR A 289 -15.23 -25.13 2.45
CA THR A 289 -13.87 -24.68 2.12
C THR A 289 -13.30 -23.68 3.14
N VAL A 290 -14.12 -23.14 4.06
CA VAL A 290 -13.68 -22.18 5.07
C VAL A 290 -13.01 -22.89 6.24
N GLU A 291 -11.69 -22.75 6.33
CA GLU A 291 -10.92 -23.29 7.45
C GLU A 291 -10.95 -22.37 8.68
N ASN A 292 -10.86 -21.06 8.43
CA ASN A 292 -10.63 -20.03 9.42
C ASN A 292 -11.84 -19.12 9.58
N VAL A 293 -12.29 -18.92 10.82
CA VAL A 293 -13.37 -17.98 11.16
C VAL A 293 -12.83 -16.94 12.12
N GLY A 294 -12.99 -15.67 11.76
CA GLY A 294 -12.52 -14.54 12.54
C GLY A 294 -13.63 -13.80 13.27
N VAL A 295 -13.27 -13.04 14.29
CA VAL A 295 -14.19 -12.12 15.00
C VAL A 295 -13.68 -10.68 14.94
N TRP A 296 -14.59 -9.72 14.76
CA TRP A 296 -14.28 -8.31 14.92
C TRP A 296 -14.55 -7.85 16.36
N MET A 297 -13.70 -6.98 16.90
CA MET A 297 -13.84 -6.39 18.23
C MET A 297 -13.16 -5.03 18.30
N THR A 298 -13.42 -4.22 19.34
CA THR A 298 -12.63 -2.99 19.60
C THR A 298 -11.69 -3.14 20.79
N LEU A 299 -10.62 -2.35 20.79
CA LEU A 299 -9.60 -2.35 21.86
C LEU A 299 -10.19 -2.14 23.26
N GLN A 300 -11.26 -1.38 23.38
CA GLN A 300 -11.92 -1.04 24.64
C GLN A 300 -13.17 -1.90 24.94
N GLY A 301 -13.36 -3.01 24.22
CA GLY A 301 -14.49 -3.93 24.34
C GLY A 301 -15.50 -3.77 23.20
N TYR A 302 -16.16 -2.62 23.11
CA TYR A 302 -16.99 -2.23 21.96
C TYR A 302 -16.88 -0.71 21.72
N TRP A 303 -17.55 -0.15 20.71
CA TRP A 303 -17.34 1.23 20.26
C TRP A 303 -17.27 2.27 21.39
N ASN A 304 -18.23 2.27 22.32
CA ASN A 304 -18.29 3.17 23.49
C ASN A 304 -17.79 2.51 24.79
N SER A 305 -16.86 1.56 24.70
CA SER A 305 -16.32 0.80 25.85
C SER A 305 -17.38 -0.09 26.53
N ILE A 306 -17.18 -0.39 27.82
CA ILE A 306 -18.01 -1.29 28.62
C ILE A 306 -19.19 -0.52 29.20
N ALA A 307 -20.38 -1.11 29.20
CA ALA A 307 -21.57 -0.50 29.80
C ALA A 307 -21.41 -0.43 31.32
N SER A 308 -21.67 0.73 31.93
CA SER A 308 -21.46 0.96 33.38
C SER A 308 -22.34 0.14 34.31
N GLN A 309 -23.43 -0.43 33.79
CA GLN A 309 -24.32 -1.35 34.53
C GLN A 309 -24.07 -2.82 34.20
N SER A 310 -23.05 -3.13 33.39
CA SER A 310 -22.76 -4.50 33.01
C SER A 310 -22.17 -5.33 34.15
N PRO A 311 -22.36 -6.67 34.14
CA PRO A 311 -21.69 -7.56 35.09
C PRO A 311 -20.15 -7.53 34.97
N LEU A 312 -19.62 -7.06 33.84
CA LEU A 312 -18.18 -6.93 33.60
C LEU A 312 -17.53 -5.90 34.53
N ILE A 313 -18.26 -4.84 34.91
CA ILE A 313 -17.77 -3.79 35.83
C ILE A 313 -17.32 -4.41 37.15
N ALA A 314 -18.19 -5.19 37.79
CA ALA A 314 -17.90 -5.82 39.05
C ALA A 314 -16.88 -6.96 38.91
N LYS A 315 -17.01 -7.80 37.87
CA LYS A 315 -16.14 -8.97 37.65
C LYS A 315 -14.67 -8.58 37.49
N TYR A 316 -14.39 -7.55 36.69
CA TYR A 316 -13.03 -7.13 36.36
C TYR A 316 -12.61 -5.82 37.05
N LYS A 317 -13.41 -5.33 38.00
CA LYS A 317 -13.13 -4.10 38.78
C LYS A 317 -12.82 -2.90 37.86
N MET A 318 -13.65 -2.71 36.85
CA MET A 318 -13.43 -1.69 35.82
C MET A 318 -13.30 -0.30 36.44
N ARG A 319 -12.40 0.52 35.89
CA ARG A 319 -12.15 1.90 36.29
C ARG A 319 -12.61 2.85 35.19
N SER A 320 -13.17 3.99 35.59
CA SER A 320 -13.64 5.02 34.68
C SER A 320 -12.50 5.95 34.24
N PHE A 321 -12.37 6.17 32.94
CA PHE A 321 -11.42 7.09 32.34
C PHE A 321 -12.15 8.04 31.39
N ARG A 322 -11.87 9.34 31.50
CA ARG A 322 -12.47 10.35 30.64
C ARG A 322 -11.71 10.43 29.31
N LEU A 323 -12.42 10.54 28.21
CA LEU A 323 -11.86 10.94 26.92
C LEU A 323 -11.81 12.48 26.82
N SER A 324 -10.73 13.01 26.26
CA SER A 324 -10.56 14.44 26.00
C SER A 324 -9.94 14.70 24.64
N SER A 325 -10.56 15.59 23.86
CA SER A 325 -10.00 16.13 22.62
C SER A 325 -8.73 16.94 22.83
N ASP A 326 -8.49 17.45 24.04
CA ASP A 326 -7.26 18.20 24.35
C ASP A 326 -6.01 17.32 24.26
N CYS A 327 -6.18 16.01 24.38
CA CYS A 327 -5.11 15.03 24.21
C CYS A 327 -4.65 14.89 22.76
N VAL A 328 -5.53 15.21 21.80
CA VAL A 328 -5.25 15.18 20.36
C VAL A 328 -5.86 16.44 19.73
N PRO A 329 -5.20 17.60 19.89
CA PRO A 329 -5.75 18.86 19.39
C PRO A 329 -5.88 18.86 17.85
N GLY A 330 -6.65 19.81 17.32
CA GLY A 330 -6.77 20.07 15.88
C GLY A 330 -7.66 19.09 15.10
N ILE A 331 -8.16 18.03 15.73
CA ILE A 331 -9.17 17.16 15.14
C ILE A 331 -10.53 17.87 15.25
N ALA A 332 -11.20 18.07 14.12
CA ALA A 332 -12.57 18.55 14.09
C ALA A 332 -13.49 17.44 14.63
N CYS A 333 -13.65 17.38 15.95
CA CYS A 333 -14.59 16.47 16.59
C CYS A 333 -15.96 17.18 16.61
N ASN A 334 -16.87 16.81 15.71
CA ASN A 334 -18.30 17.13 15.87
C ASN A 334 -18.93 16.22 16.96
N GLY A 335 -18.28 16.17 18.12
CA GLY A 335 -18.51 15.19 19.18
C GLY A 335 -17.75 13.86 18.97
N PHE A 336 -17.46 13.16 20.06
CA PHE A 336 -17.16 11.72 20.01
C PHE A 336 -18.35 10.91 19.46
N ASP A 337 -19.54 11.53 19.48
CA ASP A 337 -20.81 10.94 19.07
C ASP A 337 -20.84 10.61 17.56
N GLU A 338 -20.40 11.50 16.65
CA GLU A 338 -20.33 11.15 15.21
C GLU A 338 -19.27 10.07 14.90
N MET A 339 -18.22 9.95 15.70
CA MET A 339 -17.13 9.01 15.44
C MET A 339 -17.36 7.60 16.00
N GLN A 340 -18.36 7.42 16.88
CA GLN A 340 -18.64 6.12 17.49
C GLN A 340 -20.12 5.71 17.47
N THR A 341 -21.11 6.58 17.20
CA THR A 341 -22.55 6.17 17.13
C THR A 341 -23.49 7.25 16.57
N LEU A 342 -24.40 6.88 15.67
CA LEU A 342 -25.69 7.56 15.41
C LEU A 342 -26.64 7.58 16.64
N VAL A 343 -26.12 7.46 17.86
CA VAL A 343 -26.91 7.28 19.08
C VAL A 343 -26.28 8.00 20.26
N GLN A 344 -27.14 8.53 21.13
CA GLN A 344 -26.74 9.20 22.36
C GLN A 344 -26.03 8.19 23.29
N PRO A 345 -24.78 8.44 23.70
CA PRO A 345 -24.22 7.68 24.81
C PRO A 345 -25.07 7.94 26.06
N ASP A 346 -25.37 6.87 26.81
CA ASP A 346 -26.06 6.94 28.13
C ASP A 346 -25.28 7.86 29.10
N GLU A 347 -23.98 8.03 28.86
CA GLU A 347 -23.08 8.86 29.66
C GLU A 347 -22.71 10.15 28.90
N ARG A 348 -23.33 11.28 29.26
CA ARG A 348 -23.07 12.64 28.75
C ARG A 348 -21.60 13.13 28.87
N ASN A 349 -20.68 12.31 29.39
CA ASN A 349 -19.35 12.70 29.86
C ASN A 349 -18.17 12.02 29.13
N HIS A 350 -18.41 11.23 28.06
CA HIS A 350 -17.36 10.52 27.29
C HIS A 350 -16.41 9.70 28.18
N ILE A 351 -16.98 8.76 28.94
CA ILE A 351 -16.24 7.89 29.87
C ILE A 351 -16.07 6.52 29.25
N TRP A 352 -14.86 5.97 29.36
CA TRP A 352 -14.54 4.58 29.10
C TRP A 352 -14.31 3.82 30.40
N TRP A 353 -14.76 2.57 30.43
CA TRP A 353 -14.61 1.67 31.56
C TRP A 353 -13.61 0.59 31.17
N LEU A 354 -12.39 0.68 31.71
CA LEU A 354 -11.29 -0.22 31.37
C LEU A 354 -10.89 -1.08 32.57
N PRO A 355 -10.44 -2.33 32.36
CA PRO A 355 -9.91 -3.14 33.44
C PRO A 355 -8.60 -2.51 33.94
N PRO A 356 -8.29 -2.56 35.24
CA PRO A 356 -6.98 -2.14 35.73
C PRO A 356 -5.87 -3.06 35.19
N LYS A 357 -4.64 -2.59 35.12
CA LYS A 357 -3.53 -3.26 34.41
C LYS A 357 -3.28 -4.68 34.89
N GLU A 358 -3.44 -4.95 36.18
CA GLU A 358 -3.31 -6.26 36.79
C GLU A 358 -4.41 -7.26 36.37
N LEU A 359 -5.55 -6.76 35.89
CA LEU A 359 -6.70 -7.56 35.40
C LEU A 359 -6.89 -7.49 33.88
N ALA A 360 -6.21 -6.57 33.17
CA ALA A 360 -6.32 -6.43 31.72
C ALA A 360 -5.99 -7.74 30.99
N TYR A 361 -4.91 -8.42 31.36
CA TYR A 361 -4.58 -9.74 30.79
C TYR A 361 -5.68 -10.78 31.04
N GLN A 362 -6.23 -10.81 32.26
CA GLN A 362 -7.29 -11.74 32.65
C GLN A 362 -8.58 -11.48 31.85
N PHE A 363 -8.95 -10.21 31.65
CA PHE A 363 -10.10 -9.81 30.82
C PHE A 363 -9.97 -10.32 29.39
N TRP A 364 -8.84 -10.07 28.72
CA TRP A 364 -8.62 -10.51 27.35
C TRP A 364 -8.44 -12.01 27.22
N ARG A 365 -7.77 -12.65 28.19
CA ARG A 365 -7.65 -14.11 28.21
C ARG A 365 -9.02 -14.76 28.25
N ASP A 366 -9.93 -14.27 29.09
CA ASP A 366 -11.29 -14.82 29.16
C ASP A 366 -12.06 -14.61 27.85
N TYR A 367 -12.00 -13.41 27.25
CA TYR A 367 -12.62 -13.15 25.96
C TYR A 367 -12.09 -14.09 24.86
N PHE A 368 -10.77 -14.18 24.70
CA PHE A 368 -10.18 -15.05 23.67
C PHE A 368 -10.37 -16.54 23.96
N THR A 369 -10.52 -16.94 25.23
CA THR A 369 -10.90 -18.32 25.58
C THR A 369 -12.30 -18.64 25.09
N VAL A 370 -13.28 -17.74 25.31
CA VAL A 370 -14.65 -17.90 24.78
C VAL A 370 -14.63 -17.99 23.25
N CYS A 371 -13.86 -17.14 22.56
CA CYS A 371 -13.72 -17.20 21.11
C CYS A 371 -13.10 -18.53 20.64
N ALA A 372 -11.99 -18.95 21.25
CA ALA A 372 -11.29 -20.18 20.89
C ALA A 372 -12.13 -21.42 21.15
N ASP A 373 -12.84 -21.49 22.28
CA ASP A 373 -13.76 -22.60 22.61
C ASP A 373 -14.93 -22.71 21.62
N ALA A 374 -15.31 -21.59 20.99
CA ALA A 374 -16.30 -21.56 19.92
C ALA A 374 -15.73 -21.92 18.53
N GLY A 375 -14.42 -22.01 18.37
CA GLY A 375 -13.74 -22.33 17.11
C GLY A 375 -13.33 -21.11 16.27
N ILE A 376 -13.32 -19.91 16.84
CA ILE A 376 -12.76 -18.70 16.20
C ILE A 376 -11.22 -18.80 16.21
N THR A 377 -10.59 -18.54 15.06
CA THR A 377 -9.14 -18.74 14.87
C THR A 377 -8.34 -17.44 14.76
N PHE A 378 -9.00 -16.30 14.52
CA PHE A 378 -8.34 -14.99 14.50
C PHE A 378 -9.27 -13.85 14.93
N ALA A 379 -8.69 -12.68 15.23
CA ALA A 379 -9.44 -11.49 15.61
C ALA A 379 -8.97 -10.25 14.84
N LYS A 380 -9.93 -9.47 14.34
CA LYS A 380 -9.74 -8.13 13.79
C LYS A 380 -10.06 -7.12 14.90
N VAL A 381 -9.03 -6.48 15.46
CA VAL A 381 -9.17 -5.53 16.58
C VAL A 381 -9.22 -4.11 16.05
N ASP A 382 -10.16 -3.29 16.50
CA ASP A 382 -10.41 -1.94 16.01
C ASP A 382 -10.25 -0.84 17.07
N ASN A 383 -10.29 0.41 16.62
CA ASN A 383 -10.40 1.61 17.46
C ASN A 383 -9.20 1.93 18.39
N GLN A 384 -8.01 1.47 18.04
CA GLN A 384 -6.77 1.68 18.83
C GLN A 384 -6.38 3.14 18.93
N SER A 385 -6.69 3.93 17.92
CA SER A 385 -6.39 5.36 17.84
C SER A 385 -7.06 6.17 18.96
N PHE A 386 -8.13 5.65 19.57
CA PHE A 386 -8.85 6.32 20.63
C PHE A 386 -8.16 6.23 21.99
N SER A 387 -7.19 5.32 22.16
CA SER A 387 -6.36 5.32 23.36
C SER A 387 -5.61 6.65 23.52
N SER A 388 -5.26 7.31 22.42
CA SER A 388 -4.64 8.64 22.41
C SER A 388 -5.54 9.73 23.03
N PHE A 389 -6.85 9.52 23.14
CA PHE A 389 -7.80 10.48 23.72
C PHE A 389 -8.05 10.29 25.22
N LEU A 390 -7.56 9.21 25.84
CA LEU A 390 -7.75 9.01 27.28
C LEU A 390 -7.02 10.07 28.07
N ALA A 391 -7.71 10.78 28.95
CA ALA A 391 -7.14 11.86 29.75
C ALA A 391 -6.27 11.32 30.89
N GLY A 392 -5.19 12.06 31.19
CA GLY A 392 -4.23 11.71 32.24
C GLY A 392 -3.29 10.56 31.86
N VAL A 393 -2.29 10.32 32.72
CA VAL A 393 -1.28 9.27 32.52
C VAL A 393 -1.85 7.88 32.81
N GLU A 394 -2.70 7.75 33.83
CA GLU A 394 -3.30 6.46 34.19
C GLU A 394 -4.17 5.90 33.07
N GLY A 395 -5.00 6.74 32.43
CA GLY A 395 -5.84 6.30 31.31
C GLY A 395 -5.03 5.87 30.10
N ALA A 396 -3.94 6.59 29.81
CA ALA A 396 -2.99 6.18 28.77
C ALA A 396 -2.39 4.80 29.08
N GLU A 397 -1.84 4.60 30.29
CA GLU A 397 -1.19 3.33 30.69
C GLU A 397 -2.11 2.11 30.52
N GLU A 398 -3.40 2.24 30.86
CA GLU A 398 -4.37 1.14 30.84
C GLU A 398 -4.79 0.69 29.43
N ALA A 399 -4.89 1.60 28.46
CA ALA A 399 -5.33 1.25 27.11
C ALA A 399 -4.24 0.63 26.23
N PHE A 400 -2.99 0.62 26.69
CA PHE A 400 -1.82 0.39 25.85
C PHE A 400 -1.27 -1.06 25.88
N MET A 401 -2.08 -2.02 26.34
CA MET A 401 -1.67 -3.42 26.61
C MET A 401 -2.24 -4.49 25.65
N ILE A 402 -2.82 -4.11 24.50
CA ILE A 402 -3.68 -5.02 23.71
C ILE A 402 -3.30 -5.04 22.22
N TYR A 403 -3.47 -6.21 21.59
CA TYR A 403 -3.13 -6.56 20.20
C TYR A 403 -3.77 -5.65 19.13
N HIS A 404 -3.11 -5.55 17.98
CA HIS A 404 -3.25 -4.44 17.03
C HIS A 404 -3.84 -4.89 15.69
N CYS A 405 -4.81 -4.13 15.19
CA CYS A 405 -5.18 -4.11 13.77
C CYS A 405 -5.94 -2.79 13.51
N MET A 406 -6.23 -2.41 12.28
CA MET A 406 -7.24 -1.40 11.96
C MET A 406 -7.01 0.09 12.21
N ALA A 407 -6.49 0.66 13.32
CA ALA A 407 -6.41 2.14 13.48
C ALA A 407 -5.01 2.71 13.76
N HIS A 408 -4.74 3.93 13.31
CA HIS A 408 -3.43 4.60 13.48
C HIS A 408 -3.32 5.27 14.87
N CYS A 409 -2.36 4.82 15.67
CA CYS A 409 -1.92 5.48 16.89
C CYS A 409 -0.41 5.70 16.89
N GLU A 410 0.08 6.58 17.76
CA GLU A 410 1.47 7.02 17.82
C GLU A 410 2.42 5.86 18.12
N ARG A 411 2.00 4.92 18.98
CA ARG A 411 2.84 3.76 19.33
C ARG A 411 3.02 2.79 18.16
N THR A 412 2.04 2.69 17.26
CA THR A 412 2.12 1.83 16.08
C THR A 412 2.78 2.56 14.91
N PHE A 413 2.44 3.82 14.65
CA PHE A 413 2.94 4.54 13.49
C PHE A 413 4.37 5.06 13.69
N ASN A 414 4.72 5.54 14.89
CA ASN A 414 6.03 6.14 15.15
C ASN A 414 6.58 5.79 16.52
N GLY A 415 6.21 4.62 17.06
CA GLY A 415 6.58 4.21 18.40
C GLY A 415 6.99 2.74 18.51
N ASP A 416 7.02 2.26 19.73
CA ASP A 416 7.62 0.99 20.12
C ASP A 416 6.90 -0.24 19.55
N ILE A 417 5.62 -0.15 19.16
CA ILE A 417 4.91 -1.25 18.49
C ILE A 417 5.37 -1.37 17.04
N GLY A 418 5.29 -0.29 16.26
CA GLY A 418 5.72 -0.29 14.86
C GLY A 418 7.20 -0.58 14.70
N MET A 419 8.02 -0.06 15.62
CA MET A 419 9.46 -0.37 15.64
C MET A 419 9.78 -1.80 16.10
N GLY A 420 8.80 -2.59 16.53
CA GLY A 420 8.98 -3.97 16.96
C GLY A 420 9.51 -4.16 18.38
N MET A 421 9.70 -3.08 19.14
CA MET A 421 10.20 -3.14 20.51
C MET A 421 9.17 -3.78 21.45
N ALA A 422 7.89 -3.44 21.30
CA ALA A 422 6.80 -4.03 22.09
C ALA A 422 6.42 -5.45 21.62
N THR A 423 6.67 -5.76 20.33
CA THR A 423 6.30 -7.05 19.72
C THR A 423 7.48 -8.03 19.66
N HIS A 424 8.67 -7.65 20.16
CA HIS A 424 9.91 -8.41 20.04
C HIS A 424 10.24 -8.79 18.58
N GLY A 425 10.13 -7.83 17.67
CA GLY A 425 10.40 -8.01 16.24
C GLY A 425 9.30 -8.75 15.48
N ARG A 426 8.20 -9.17 16.14
CA ARG A 426 7.07 -9.82 15.46
C ARG A 426 6.32 -8.79 14.63
N LYS A 427 6.07 -9.13 13.37
CA LYS A 427 5.23 -8.34 12.49
C LYS A 427 3.75 -8.53 12.84
N VAL A 428 2.98 -7.45 12.76
CA VAL A 428 1.52 -7.48 12.95
C VAL A 428 0.81 -6.90 11.73
N VAL A 429 -0.34 -7.45 11.36
CA VAL A 429 -1.15 -6.86 10.29
C VAL A 429 -1.71 -5.54 10.76
N PHE A 430 -1.53 -4.54 9.91
CA PHE A 430 -1.87 -3.17 10.21
C PHE A 430 -2.57 -2.55 9.02
N ARG A 431 -3.81 -2.12 9.22
CA ARG A 431 -4.57 -1.43 8.19
C ARG A 431 -3.92 -0.08 7.94
N ASN A 432 -3.61 0.17 6.68
CA ASN A 432 -2.65 1.17 6.25
C ASN A 432 -3.30 2.45 5.69
N SER A 433 -4.62 2.54 5.77
CA SER A 433 -5.45 3.63 5.24
C SER A 433 -6.71 3.84 6.08
N ASP A 434 -7.58 4.76 5.69
CA ASP A 434 -8.92 4.89 6.27
C ASP A 434 -9.88 3.84 5.63
N ASP A 435 -11.09 3.64 6.18
CA ASP A 435 -12.09 2.68 5.67
C ASP A 435 -12.36 2.87 4.17
N PHE A 436 -12.19 1.81 3.41
CA PHE A 436 -12.72 1.71 2.06
C PHE A 436 -14.22 1.37 2.13
N GLY A 437 -15.00 1.83 1.15
CA GLY A 437 -16.41 1.46 1.01
C GLY A 437 -17.43 2.46 1.56
N LEU A 438 -17.06 3.27 2.55
CA LEU A 438 -17.99 4.24 3.14
C LEU A 438 -18.42 5.36 2.17
N PRO A 439 -19.66 5.91 2.28
CA PRO A 439 -20.14 7.02 1.46
C PRO A 439 -19.25 8.26 1.65
N ARG A 440 -18.35 8.49 0.69
CA ARG A 440 -17.31 9.52 0.78
C ARG A 440 -17.36 10.49 -0.41
N PRO A 441 -16.68 11.65 -0.31
CA PRO A 441 -16.55 12.57 -1.44
C PRO A 441 -16.02 11.87 -2.69
N LYS A 442 -16.31 12.41 -3.88
CA LYS A 442 -15.95 11.86 -5.21
C LYS A 442 -14.49 11.42 -5.39
N ASN A 443 -13.57 11.84 -4.51
CA ASN A 443 -12.14 11.51 -4.57
C ASN A 443 -11.73 10.19 -3.90
N ALA A 444 -12.65 9.51 -3.20
CA ALA A 444 -12.29 8.43 -2.28
C ALA A 444 -11.39 7.35 -2.89
N HIS A 445 -11.65 6.90 -4.12
CA HIS A 445 -10.87 5.84 -4.75
C HIS A 445 -9.40 6.22 -4.97
N ARG A 446 -9.12 7.36 -5.62
CA ARG A 446 -7.73 7.79 -5.87
C ARG A 446 -6.98 8.17 -4.59
N ASP A 447 -7.70 8.73 -3.62
CA ASP A 447 -7.14 9.10 -2.32
C ASP A 447 -6.79 7.86 -1.51
N HIS A 448 -7.59 6.79 -1.60
CA HIS A 448 -7.30 5.48 -1.01
C HIS A 448 -6.02 4.85 -1.56
N ILE A 449 -5.85 4.84 -2.89
CA ILE A 449 -4.61 4.37 -3.53
C ILE A 449 -3.41 5.16 -3.02
N ARG A 450 -3.49 6.51 -3.10
CA ARG A 450 -2.40 7.38 -2.67
C ARG A 450 -2.07 7.21 -1.19
N ALA A 451 -3.07 7.17 -0.31
CA ALA A 451 -2.86 7.02 1.12
C ALA A 451 -2.15 5.70 1.44
N ASN A 452 -2.58 4.58 0.83
CA ASN A 452 -1.94 3.29 1.03
C ASN A 452 -0.48 3.29 0.54
N LEU A 453 -0.22 3.73 -0.69
CA LEU A 453 1.13 3.73 -1.25
C LEU A 453 2.09 4.63 -0.45
N MET A 454 1.64 5.84 -0.11
CA MET A 454 2.45 6.79 0.64
C MET A 454 2.66 6.31 2.08
N ASN A 455 1.64 5.82 2.79
CA ASN A 455 1.82 5.24 4.12
C ASN A 455 2.79 4.05 4.12
N CYS A 456 2.77 3.24 3.05
CA CYS A 456 3.72 2.13 2.85
C CYS A 456 5.18 2.56 2.81
N ILE A 457 5.51 3.82 2.51
CA ILE A 457 6.89 4.32 2.64
C ILE A 457 7.40 4.10 4.08
N ILE A 458 6.53 4.28 5.06
CA ILE A 458 6.87 4.15 6.48
C ILE A 458 6.52 2.75 6.99
N THR A 459 5.28 2.30 6.79
CA THR A 459 4.77 1.08 7.43
C THR A 459 5.42 -0.20 6.91
N SER A 460 5.88 -0.25 5.66
CA SER A 460 6.63 -1.40 5.14
C SER A 460 8.03 -1.55 5.75
N ARG A 461 8.56 -0.47 6.31
CA ARG A 461 9.85 -0.39 7.01
C ARG A 461 9.66 -0.51 8.51
N MET A 462 8.62 -1.20 8.95
CA MET A 462 8.30 -1.39 10.36
C MET A 462 8.00 -2.87 10.60
N CYS A 463 7.82 -3.26 11.85
CA CYS A 463 7.30 -4.57 12.23
C CYS A 463 5.78 -4.64 11.96
N LEU A 464 5.36 -4.24 10.76
CA LEU A 464 3.97 -4.18 10.32
C LEU A 464 3.85 -4.90 8.96
N ILE A 465 2.71 -5.52 8.73
CA ILE A 465 2.28 -6.03 7.42
C ILE A 465 1.14 -5.11 6.95
N PRO A 466 1.38 -4.22 5.97
CA PRO A 466 0.36 -3.30 5.49
C PRO A 466 -0.84 -4.02 4.87
N ASP A 467 -2.03 -3.72 5.39
CA ASP A 467 -3.33 -4.13 4.87
C ASP A 467 -4.00 -2.93 4.17
N ALA A 468 -4.35 -3.11 2.89
CA ALA A 468 -4.99 -2.11 2.04
C ALA A 468 -6.51 -1.97 2.26
N ASP A 469 -7.03 -2.65 3.29
CA ASP A 469 -8.44 -2.78 3.66
C ASP A 469 -9.23 -3.69 2.71
N MET A 470 -10.45 -4.03 3.13
CA MET A 470 -11.40 -4.82 2.37
C MET A 470 -11.78 -4.11 1.06
N PHE A 471 -12.31 -4.83 0.08
CA PHE A 471 -12.95 -4.23 -1.09
C PHE A 471 -14.10 -5.05 -1.63
N MET A 472 -14.83 -4.43 -2.56
CA MET A 472 -15.90 -5.07 -3.29
C MET A 472 -15.40 -5.39 -4.70
N SER A 473 -15.46 -6.65 -5.08
CA SER A 473 -15.13 -7.15 -6.41
C SER A 473 -16.17 -6.78 -7.47
N ALA A 474 -17.43 -6.47 -7.13
CA ALA A 474 -18.42 -6.02 -8.13
C ALA A 474 -18.80 -4.53 -8.05
N ALA A 475 -18.40 -3.84 -6.97
CA ALA A 475 -18.73 -2.43 -6.76
C ALA A 475 -17.48 -1.55 -6.64
N GLN A 476 -17.69 -0.23 -6.68
CA GLN A 476 -16.66 0.74 -6.26
C GLN A 476 -15.30 0.67 -7.01
N TRP A 477 -15.36 0.40 -8.32
CA TRP A 477 -14.22 0.31 -9.26
C TRP A 477 -13.31 -0.88 -8.93
N PRO A 478 -13.81 -2.11 -9.16
CA PRO A 478 -13.23 -3.29 -8.56
C PRO A 478 -11.82 -3.58 -9.05
N GLU A 479 -11.56 -3.58 -10.37
CA GLU A 479 -10.20 -3.81 -10.88
C GLU A 479 -9.18 -2.77 -10.37
N TYR A 480 -9.60 -1.51 -10.28
CA TYR A 480 -8.77 -0.40 -9.79
C TYR A 480 -8.29 -0.62 -8.35
N HIS A 481 -9.10 -1.29 -7.52
CA HIS A 481 -8.82 -1.60 -6.11
C HIS A 481 -8.25 -3.00 -5.90
N ALA A 482 -8.58 -3.96 -6.76
CA ALA A 482 -8.03 -5.31 -6.76
C ALA A 482 -6.52 -5.28 -7.06
N VAL A 483 -6.09 -4.50 -8.05
CA VAL A 483 -4.67 -4.39 -8.39
C VAL A 483 -3.84 -3.83 -7.23
N LEU A 484 -4.35 -2.85 -6.46
CA LEU A 484 -3.67 -2.37 -5.27
C LEU A 484 -3.41 -3.51 -4.28
N ARG A 485 -4.43 -4.33 -4.03
CA ARG A 485 -4.36 -5.45 -3.06
C ARG A 485 -3.47 -6.58 -3.56
N ALA A 486 -3.46 -6.85 -4.86
CA ALA A 486 -2.54 -7.80 -5.47
C ALA A 486 -1.06 -7.43 -5.27
N PHE A 487 -0.73 -6.16 -5.02
CA PHE A 487 0.62 -5.71 -4.71
C PHE A 487 0.81 -5.27 -3.26
N PHE A 488 -0.04 -5.74 -2.34
CA PHE A 488 0.10 -5.54 -0.90
C PHE A 488 0.27 -6.87 -0.16
N PRO A 489 1.15 -6.93 0.86
CA PRO A 489 1.46 -8.18 1.54
C PRO A 489 0.37 -8.65 2.52
N GLY A 490 -0.53 -7.75 2.94
CA GLY A 490 -1.64 -8.06 3.84
C GLY A 490 -2.69 -9.00 3.24
N PRO A 491 -3.74 -9.33 4.02
CA PRO A 491 -4.86 -10.13 3.53
C PRO A 491 -5.58 -9.43 2.37
N ILE A 492 -6.17 -10.22 1.48
CA ILE A 492 -7.14 -9.73 0.50
C ILE A 492 -8.51 -10.18 0.98
N ILE A 493 -9.30 -9.24 1.48
CA ILE A 493 -10.61 -9.50 2.07
C ILE A 493 -11.70 -8.86 1.22
N LEU A 494 -12.63 -9.67 0.73
CA LEU A 494 -13.83 -9.19 0.06
C LEU A 494 -14.88 -8.71 1.07
N SER A 495 -15.71 -7.76 0.66
CA SER A 495 -16.87 -7.33 1.43
C SER A 495 -18.04 -6.99 0.49
N ASP A 496 -18.13 -7.74 -0.61
CA ASP A 496 -19.22 -7.67 -1.59
C ASP A 496 -20.59 -7.86 -0.96
N GLU A 497 -21.59 -7.11 -1.43
CA GLU A 497 -22.98 -7.50 -1.17
C GLU A 497 -23.21 -8.93 -1.67
N ALA A 498 -24.10 -9.65 -0.98
CA ALA A 498 -24.48 -11.00 -1.35
C ALA A 498 -24.74 -11.13 -2.86
N GLU A 499 -23.98 -12.02 -3.51
CA GLU A 499 -23.94 -12.32 -4.96
C GLU A 499 -23.45 -11.26 -5.92
N ASP A 500 -23.14 -10.07 -5.43
CA ASP A 500 -22.52 -9.06 -6.26
C ASP A 500 -21.00 -9.32 -6.26
N HIS A 501 -20.60 -10.45 -6.85
CA HIS A 501 -19.21 -10.85 -7.00
C HIS A 501 -18.80 -10.82 -8.46
N ASP A 502 -17.67 -10.17 -8.77
CA ASP A 502 -17.08 -10.24 -10.11
C ASP A 502 -16.03 -11.34 -10.16
N LEU A 503 -16.43 -12.51 -10.65
CA LEU A 503 -15.55 -13.67 -10.81
C LEU A 503 -14.35 -13.36 -11.73
N LYS A 504 -14.44 -12.40 -12.66
CA LYS A 504 -13.29 -12.03 -13.51
C LYS A 504 -12.21 -11.34 -12.68
N VAL A 505 -12.61 -10.50 -11.73
CA VAL A 505 -11.68 -9.83 -10.81
C VAL A 505 -11.10 -10.84 -9.83
N ILE A 506 -11.95 -11.69 -9.26
CA ILE A 506 -11.52 -12.73 -8.30
C ILE A 506 -10.54 -13.71 -8.95
N HIS A 507 -10.81 -14.23 -10.14
CA HIS A 507 -9.91 -15.15 -10.84
C HIS A 507 -8.57 -14.52 -11.26
N LYS A 508 -8.45 -13.19 -11.30
CA LYS A 508 -7.16 -12.50 -11.48
C LYS A 508 -6.36 -12.36 -10.18
N LEU A 509 -7.00 -12.59 -9.02
CA LEU A 509 -6.40 -12.54 -7.69
C LEU A 509 -6.05 -13.92 -7.13
N ILE A 510 -6.77 -14.98 -7.53
CA ILE A 510 -6.52 -16.35 -7.05
C ILE A 510 -6.06 -17.28 -8.16
N ALA A 511 -5.34 -18.33 -7.80
CA ALA A 511 -4.98 -19.42 -8.68
C ALA A 511 -4.87 -20.74 -7.91
N ARG A 512 -5.02 -21.86 -8.61
CA ARG A 512 -4.85 -23.19 -8.00
C ARG A 512 -3.37 -23.56 -7.94
N THR A 513 -2.93 -24.06 -6.79
CA THR A 513 -1.59 -24.63 -6.60
C THR A 513 -1.47 -26.00 -7.24
N THR A 514 -0.27 -26.57 -7.34
CA THR A 514 -0.07 -27.98 -7.74
C THR A 514 -0.77 -28.98 -6.80
N GLY A 515 -1.00 -28.60 -5.54
CA GLY A 515 -1.74 -29.37 -4.53
C GLY A 515 -3.26 -29.40 -4.75
N GLY A 516 -3.78 -28.54 -5.63
CA GLY A 516 -5.20 -28.52 -6.00
C GLY A 516 -6.08 -27.53 -5.24
N HIS A 517 -5.54 -26.81 -4.26
CA HIS A 517 -6.25 -25.75 -3.53
C HIS A 517 -5.98 -24.36 -4.13
N TYR A 518 -6.87 -23.41 -3.86
CA TYR A 518 -6.74 -22.02 -4.33
C TYR A 518 -5.97 -21.17 -3.34
N GLU A 519 -5.05 -20.36 -3.85
CA GLU A 519 -4.30 -19.35 -3.10
C GLU A 519 -4.31 -18.01 -3.86
N LEU A 520 -3.97 -16.93 -3.16
CA LEU A 520 -3.82 -15.59 -3.71
C LEU A 520 -2.51 -15.47 -4.50
N VAL A 521 -2.59 -14.96 -5.73
CA VAL A 521 -1.44 -14.55 -6.53
C VAL A 521 -1.17 -13.08 -6.26
N LYS A 522 -0.36 -12.79 -5.24
CA LYS A 522 -0.06 -11.43 -4.78
C LYS A 522 1.42 -11.23 -4.45
N SER A 523 1.86 -9.98 -4.42
CA SER A 523 3.22 -9.64 -4.00
C SER A 523 3.37 -9.68 -2.48
N HIS A 524 4.42 -10.36 -2.01
CA HIS A 524 4.87 -10.27 -0.62
C HIS A 524 5.69 -9.00 -0.33
N ASN A 525 6.09 -8.26 -1.37
CA ASN A 525 6.71 -6.94 -1.25
C ASN A 525 5.68 -5.86 -1.55
N PRO A 526 5.37 -4.94 -0.62
CA PRO A 526 4.37 -3.90 -0.87
C PRO A 526 4.80 -3.00 -2.04
N ALA A 527 3.85 -2.61 -2.88
CA ALA A 527 4.08 -1.56 -3.86
C ALA A 527 4.49 -0.26 -3.17
N LEU A 528 5.59 0.34 -3.63
CA LEU A 528 6.11 1.60 -3.14
C LEU A 528 6.09 2.66 -4.24
N PRO A 529 5.75 3.93 -3.93
CA PRO A 529 5.90 5.02 -4.89
C PRO A 529 7.33 5.09 -5.43
N LEU A 530 7.47 5.37 -6.73
CA LEU A 530 8.77 5.56 -7.37
C LEU A 530 9.51 6.72 -6.70
N ARG A 531 10.75 6.48 -6.27
CA ARG A 531 11.64 7.49 -5.66
C ARG A 531 11.92 8.61 -6.64
N SER A 532 12.05 8.30 -7.93
CA SER A 532 12.25 9.29 -9.01
C SER A 532 11.04 10.21 -9.21
N ARG A 533 9.83 9.79 -8.78
CA ARG A 533 8.56 10.49 -9.00
C ARG A 533 7.84 10.90 -7.72
N ILE A 534 8.47 10.74 -6.54
CA ILE A 534 7.81 10.96 -5.25
C ILE A 534 7.29 12.39 -5.06
N TRP A 535 7.85 13.37 -5.77
CA TRP A 535 7.45 14.79 -5.73
C TRP A 535 6.41 15.17 -6.80
N GLU A 536 6.04 14.24 -7.69
CA GLU A 536 5.16 14.49 -8.82
C GLU A 536 3.70 14.68 -8.36
N GLN A 537 3.04 15.74 -8.85
CA GLN A 537 1.65 16.01 -8.51
C GLN A 537 0.69 15.18 -9.38
N SER A 538 0.39 13.97 -8.94
CA SER A 538 -0.45 13.01 -9.69
C SER A 538 -1.95 13.19 -9.53
N ILE A 539 -2.44 14.03 -8.61
CA ILE A 539 -3.90 14.16 -8.32
C ILE A 539 -4.52 15.52 -8.68
N GLY A 540 -3.76 16.42 -9.31
CA GLY A 540 -4.24 17.74 -9.71
C GLY A 540 -5.29 17.72 -10.84
N PRO A 541 -5.76 18.92 -11.27
CA PRO A 541 -6.77 19.03 -12.31
C PRO A 541 -6.18 19.02 -13.73
N GLY A 542 -6.96 18.62 -14.73
CA GLY A 542 -6.52 18.52 -16.12
C GLY A 542 -5.59 17.34 -16.39
N ILE A 543 -5.02 17.30 -17.60
CA ILE A 543 -4.08 16.25 -18.00
C ILE A 543 -2.79 16.35 -17.18
N GLY A 544 -2.28 15.19 -16.80
CA GLY A 544 -1.05 15.07 -16.03
C GLY A 544 -0.77 13.62 -15.66
N PRO A 545 0.31 13.40 -14.89
CA PRO A 545 0.82 12.08 -14.59
C PRO A 545 -0.14 11.27 -13.72
N SER A 546 0.03 9.96 -13.80
CA SER A 546 -0.70 8.97 -13.01
C SER A 546 -0.08 8.81 -11.61
N ILE A 547 -0.78 8.15 -10.69
CA ILE A 547 -0.13 7.60 -9.49
C ILE A 547 0.65 6.36 -9.94
N LYS A 548 1.93 6.26 -9.57
CA LYS A 548 2.82 5.15 -9.93
C LYS A 548 3.43 4.53 -8.69
N ALA A 549 3.53 3.22 -8.67
CA ALA A 549 4.24 2.48 -7.63
C ALA A 549 4.77 1.16 -8.18
N ALA A 550 5.81 0.64 -7.56
CA ALA A 550 6.46 -0.56 -8.02
C ALA A 550 6.70 -1.58 -6.92
N SER A 551 6.76 -2.85 -7.32
CA SER A 551 7.11 -3.99 -6.48
C SER A 551 8.13 -4.86 -7.20
N TYR A 552 9.21 -5.21 -6.50
CA TYR A 552 10.27 -6.09 -7.02
C TYR A 552 10.03 -7.53 -6.61
N PHE A 553 10.28 -8.48 -7.52
CA PHE A 553 10.12 -9.91 -7.33
C PHE A 553 11.48 -10.60 -7.44
N PRO A 554 12.16 -10.86 -6.30
CA PRO A 554 13.48 -11.48 -6.31
C PRO A 554 13.58 -12.82 -7.06
N PRO A 555 12.61 -13.76 -6.93
CA PRO A 555 12.68 -15.03 -7.64
C PRO A 555 12.75 -14.90 -9.16
N SER A 556 11.98 -13.95 -9.73
CA SER A 556 11.93 -13.69 -11.17
C SER A 556 12.96 -12.68 -11.65
N LYS A 557 13.70 -12.05 -10.72
CA LYS A 557 14.61 -10.92 -10.99
C LYS A 557 13.94 -9.79 -11.78
N SER A 558 12.64 -9.62 -11.60
CA SER A 558 11.78 -8.73 -12.37
C SER A 558 11.00 -7.81 -11.43
N SER A 559 10.42 -6.76 -11.99
CA SER A 559 9.56 -5.83 -11.24
C SER A 559 8.21 -5.68 -11.92
N ALA A 560 7.21 -5.27 -11.16
CA ALA A 560 5.99 -4.68 -11.69
C ALA A 560 5.97 -3.19 -11.37
N ASP A 561 5.77 -2.35 -12.38
CA ASP A 561 5.39 -0.94 -12.25
C ASP A 561 3.89 -0.81 -12.48
N ILE A 562 3.17 -0.21 -11.55
CA ILE A 562 1.72 -0.13 -11.55
C ILE A 562 1.31 1.33 -11.61
N MET A 563 0.47 1.64 -12.59
CA MET A 563 -0.02 2.97 -12.87
C MET A 563 -1.53 3.03 -12.60
N TRP A 564 -1.97 4.00 -11.78
CA TRP A 564 -3.38 4.28 -11.55
C TRP A 564 -3.76 5.64 -12.10
N ARG A 565 -4.85 5.66 -12.84
CA ARG A 565 -5.46 6.91 -13.28
C ARG A 565 -5.90 7.75 -12.07
N SER A 566 -5.41 8.99 -11.94
CA SER A 566 -5.51 9.78 -10.69
C SER A 566 -5.91 11.27 -10.79
N ARG A 567 -5.77 11.96 -11.94
CA ARG A 567 -6.22 13.36 -12.17
C ARG A 567 -7.71 13.61 -11.89
N ASP A 568 -8.26 14.82 -11.79
CA ASP A 568 -9.72 15.10 -11.80
C ASP A 568 -10.67 13.97 -11.30
N HIS A 569 -10.59 13.60 -10.02
CA HIS A 569 -11.46 12.60 -9.39
C HIS A 569 -11.47 11.19 -10.02
N ALA A 570 -10.43 10.77 -10.76
CA ALA A 570 -10.54 9.51 -11.50
C ALA A 570 -11.48 9.50 -12.74
N LEU A 571 -11.90 10.67 -13.24
CA LEU A 571 -12.87 10.83 -14.36
C LEU A 571 -12.35 11.29 -15.74
N HIS A 572 -11.23 11.99 -15.86
CA HIS A 572 -10.55 12.38 -17.12
C HIS A 572 -9.37 11.46 -17.50
N SER A 573 -8.89 11.41 -18.74
CA SER A 573 -7.70 10.59 -19.05
C SER A 573 -6.43 11.10 -18.34
N CYS A 574 -5.54 10.18 -17.97
CA CYS A 574 -4.16 10.48 -17.59
C CYS A 574 -3.25 10.16 -18.76
N THR A 575 -2.32 11.05 -19.09
CA THR A 575 -1.24 10.77 -20.05
C THR A 575 0.08 10.98 -19.33
N ASP A 576 0.95 9.98 -19.41
CA ASP A 576 2.20 9.92 -18.69
C ASP A 576 3.31 9.39 -19.61
N ILE A 577 4.56 9.72 -19.30
CA ILE A 577 5.73 9.26 -20.06
C ILE A 577 6.61 8.47 -19.11
N ILE A 578 6.82 7.21 -19.47
CA ILE A 578 7.78 6.34 -18.78
C ILE A 578 9.17 6.72 -19.25
N LEU A 579 10.03 7.04 -18.29
CA LEU A 579 11.43 7.36 -18.55
C LEU A 579 12.31 6.15 -18.24
N ALA A 580 13.48 6.10 -18.87
CA ALA A 580 14.53 5.14 -18.52
C ALA A 580 14.89 5.17 -17.01
N SER A 581 14.83 6.34 -16.38
CA SER A 581 15.03 6.49 -14.94
C SER A 581 13.97 5.80 -14.08
N ASP A 582 12.74 5.65 -14.60
CA ASP A 582 11.67 4.95 -13.88
C ASP A 582 11.98 3.45 -13.85
N VAL A 583 12.43 2.88 -14.97
CA VAL A 583 12.84 1.48 -15.05
C VAL A 583 14.00 1.18 -14.10
N VAL A 584 15.00 2.07 -14.06
CA VAL A 584 16.14 1.94 -13.14
C VAL A 584 15.71 2.04 -11.68
N ASP A 585 14.79 2.94 -11.35
CA ASP A 585 14.26 3.09 -10.00
C ASP A 585 13.44 1.86 -9.59
N VAL A 586 12.64 1.30 -10.50
CA VAL A 586 11.82 0.11 -10.26
C VAL A 586 12.65 -1.17 -10.11
N LEU A 587 13.83 -1.24 -10.74
CA LEU A 587 14.79 -2.34 -10.57
C LEU A 587 15.72 -2.11 -9.36
N GLU A 588 15.85 -0.87 -8.88
CA GLU A 588 16.76 -0.45 -7.81
C GLU A 588 18.19 -1.02 -7.99
N GLN A 589 18.76 -1.57 -6.92
CA GLN A 589 20.07 -2.23 -6.89
C GLN A 589 20.12 -3.54 -7.69
N HIS A 590 18.99 -3.98 -8.25
CA HIS A 590 18.88 -5.21 -9.04
C HIS A 590 18.98 -4.97 -10.55
N CYS A 591 19.16 -3.72 -10.97
CA CYS A 591 19.49 -3.41 -12.37
C CYS A 591 20.88 -3.99 -12.73
N LEU A 592 20.89 -4.94 -13.66
CA LEU A 592 22.09 -5.63 -14.12
C LEU A 592 22.74 -4.84 -15.26
N LEU A 593 24.06 -4.62 -15.17
CA LEU A 593 24.84 -4.01 -16.25
C LEU A 593 24.79 -4.89 -17.50
N GLU A 594 24.80 -4.25 -18.67
CA GLU A 594 24.80 -4.91 -20.00
C GLU A 594 23.60 -5.83 -20.28
N THR A 595 22.60 -5.82 -19.41
CA THR A 595 21.37 -6.59 -19.56
C THR A 595 20.33 -5.75 -20.29
N ARG A 596 19.63 -6.37 -21.25
CA ARG A 596 18.43 -5.80 -21.85
C ARG A 596 17.22 -6.21 -21.02
N TYR A 597 16.22 -5.36 -20.99
CA TYR A 597 14.95 -5.55 -20.30
C TYR A 597 13.81 -5.37 -21.29
N VAL A 598 12.71 -6.07 -21.04
CA VAL A 598 11.42 -5.81 -21.67
C VAL A 598 10.48 -5.19 -20.66
N LEU A 599 9.74 -4.18 -21.10
CA LEU A 599 8.59 -3.58 -20.43
C LEU A 599 7.34 -4.11 -21.12
N TRP A 600 6.63 -5.03 -20.48
CA TRP A 600 5.39 -5.60 -20.99
C TRP A 600 4.18 -4.89 -20.37
N PHE A 601 3.37 -4.24 -21.20
CA PHE A 601 2.17 -3.52 -20.79
C PHE A 601 0.96 -4.44 -20.84
N ALA A 602 0.46 -4.89 -19.67
CA ALA A 602 -0.51 -5.98 -19.59
C ALA A 602 -1.85 -5.66 -20.27
N ASN A 603 -2.39 -4.45 -20.08
CA ASN A 603 -3.68 -4.05 -20.64
C ASN A 603 -3.57 -3.58 -22.09
N MET A 604 -2.46 -2.92 -22.46
CA MET A 604 -2.19 -2.54 -23.86
C MET A 604 -1.81 -3.72 -24.74
N GLY A 605 -1.21 -4.78 -24.17
CA GLY A 605 -0.74 -5.95 -24.91
C GLY A 605 0.47 -5.65 -25.80
N ASP A 606 1.37 -4.76 -25.36
CA ASP A 606 2.55 -4.32 -26.11
C ASP A 606 3.83 -4.42 -25.28
N ALA A 607 4.98 -4.41 -25.96
CA ALA A 607 6.30 -4.52 -25.37
C ALA A 607 7.23 -3.39 -25.83
N VAL A 608 7.99 -2.83 -24.88
CA VAL A 608 9.07 -1.87 -25.15
C VAL A 608 10.38 -2.40 -24.59
N PHE A 609 11.48 -2.19 -25.30
CA PHE A 609 12.79 -2.71 -24.92
C PHE A 609 13.68 -1.60 -24.35
N PHE A 610 14.45 -1.96 -23.30
CA PHE A 610 15.36 -1.04 -22.60
C PHE A 610 16.70 -1.75 -22.30
N GLY A 611 17.79 -0.99 -22.17
CA GLY A 611 19.10 -1.53 -21.75
C GLY A 611 20.02 -2.01 -22.88
N GLY A 612 21.05 -2.77 -22.54
CA GLY A 612 22.16 -3.14 -23.43
C GLY A 612 23.38 -2.21 -23.31
N ALA A 613 23.87 -1.66 -24.43
CA ALA A 613 25.04 -0.75 -24.45
C ALA A 613 24.74 0.70 -23.99
N ILE A 614 23.52 0.95 -23.51
CA ILE A 614 23.04 2.27 -23.08
C ILE A 614 23.28 2.39 -21.57
N ASP A 615 23.82 3.54 -21.15
CA ASP A 615 24.02 3.84 -19.73
C ASP A 615 22.65 3.85 -19.00
N PRO A 616 22.41 2.98 -18.01
CA PRO A 616 21.17 2.98 -17.22
C PRO A 616 20.88 4.33 -16.56
N ARG A 617 21.89 5.22 -16.46
CA ARG A 617 21.75 6.57 -15.89
C ARG A 617 21.26 7.60 -16.90
N SER A 618 21.15 7.25 -18.18
CA SER A 618 20.58 8.13 -19.20
C SER A 618 19.07 8.30 -18.98
N VAL A 619 18.59 9.55 -18.97
CA VAL A 619 17.17 9.86 -18.81
C VAL A 619 16.59 10.22 -20.18
N PHE A 620 15.78 9.33 -20.74
CA PHE A 620 15.07 9.55 -22.00
C PHE A 620 13.71 8.85 -21.98
N PRO A 621 12.73 9.30 -22.79
CA PRO A 621 11.42 8.68 -22.86
C PRO A 621 11.49 7.28 -23.47
N LEU A 622 10.76 6.34 -22.88
CA LEU A 622 10.61 4.96 -23.36
C LEU A 622 9.24 4.71 -23.97
N ALA A 623 8.18 5.18 -23.30
CA ALA A 623 6.80 4.95 -23.74
C ALA A 623 5.89 6.08 -23.27
N GLU A 624 4.87 6.37 -24.08
CA GLU A 624 3.73 7.20 -23.69
C GLU A 624 2.57 6.28 -23.29
N VAL A 625 2.00 6.51 -22.12
CA VAL A 625 0.88 5.73 -21.58
C VAL A 625 -0.31 6.63 -21.38
N THR A 626 -1.46 6.25 -21.95
CA THR A 626 -2.74 6.94 -21.69
C THR A 626 -3.71 6.00 -20.98
N LEU A 627 -4.10 6.37 -19.77
CA LEU A 627 -5.10 5.65 -18.97
C LEU A 627 -6.46 6.33 -19.09
N VAL A 628 -7.45 5.58 -19.53
CA VAL A 628 -8.86 6.01 -19.60
C VAL A 628 -9.50 6.03 -18.19
N PRO A 629 -10.71 6.62 -18.01
CA PRO A 629 -11.32 6.73 -16.69
C PRO A 629 -11.49 5.39 -15.96
N LYS A 630 -11.22 5.37 -14.65
CA LYS A 630 -11.32 4.19 -13.75
C LYS A 630 -10.38 3.01 -14.07
N THR A 631 -9.32 3.20 -14.87
CA THR A 631 -8.39 2.12 -15.22
C THR A 631 -7.04 2.22 -14.51
N HIS A 632 -6.26 1.17 -14.70
CA HIS A 632 -4.89 1.00 -14.27
C HIS A 632 -4.08 0.39 -15.43
N GLU A 633 -2.77 0.32 -15.28
CA GLU A 633 -1.88 -0.48 -16.12
C GLU A 633 -0.84 -1.17 -15.22
N VAL A 634 -0.53 -2.43 -15.52
CA VAL A 634 0.56 -3.17 -14.88
C VAL A 634 1.62 -3.43 -15.93
N ILE A 635 2.83 -2.94 -15.65
CA ILE A 635 3.97 -3.03 -16.55
C ILE A 635 4.99 -3.98 -15.93
N THR A 636 5.18 -5.13 -16.56
CA THR A 636 6.20 -6.09 -16.14
C THR A 636 7.54 -5.68 -16.72
N VAL A 637 8.51 -5.39 -15.86
CA VAL A 637 9.90 -5.11 -16.21
C VAL A 637 10.72 -6.38 -15.97
N ALA A 638 11.01 -7.12 -17.03
CA ALA A 638 11.68 -8.42 -16.94
C ALA A 638 13.03 -8.42 -17.69
N PRO A 639 14.09 -9.05 -17.14
CA PRO A 639 15.37 -9.17 -17.82
C PRO A 639 15.28 -10.14 -19.00
N LEU A 640 15.95 -9.80 -20.09
CA LEU A 640 16.14 -10.68 -21.24
C LEU A 640 17.37 -11.56 -21.00
N HIS A 641 17.13 -12.85 -20.78
CA HIS A 641 18.16 -13.88 -20.67
C HIS A 641 18.63 -14.32 -22.05
N LYS A 642 19.95 -14.45 -22.22
CA LYS A 642 20.56 -14.96 -23.47
C LYS A 642 20.61 -16.48 -23.45
N LEU A 643 19.97 -17.12 -24.42
CA LEU A 643 20.04 -18.56 -24.67
C LEU A 643 20.69 -18.73 -26.04
N GLY A 644 22.02 -18.84 -26.10
CA GLY A 644 22.74 -18.85 -27.37
C GLY A 644 22.53 -17.55 -28.16
N GLY A 645 21.92 -17.64 -29.34
CA GLY A 645 21.66 -16.49 -30.23
C GLY A 645 20.34 -15.77 -29.99
N ILE A 646 19.49 -16.25 -29.08
CA ILE A 646 18.18 -15.67 -28.79
C ILE A 646 18.14 -15.03 -27.40
N GLU A 647 17.25 -14.06 -27.23
CA GLU A 647 16.94 -13.45 -25.95
C GLU A 647 15.50 -13.78 -25.54
N ILE A 648 15.30 -14.11 -24.27
CA ILE A 648 13.99 -14.46 -23.70
C ILE A 648 13.77 -13.83 -22.33
N ALA A 649 12.58 -13.29 -22.09
CA ALA A 649 12.13 -12.79 -20.80
C ALA A 649 10.86 -13.53 -20.37
N CYS A 650 10.78 -13.90 -19.09
CA CYS A 650 9.59 -14.48 -18.49
C CYS A 650 8.71 -13.36 -17.91
N LEU A 651 7.44 -13.33 -18.28
CA LEU A 651 6.46 -12.34 -17.81
C LEU A 651 5.65 -12.82 -16.59
N GLY A 652 5.78 -14.09 -16.20
CA GLY A 652 4.92 -14.71 -15.19
C GLY A 652 3.56 -15.14 -15.77
N LEU A 653 2.52 -15.15 -14.92
CA LEU A 653 1.14 -15.43 -15.35
C LEU A 653 0.48 -14.16 -15.91
N LEU A 654 0.10 -14.19 -17.19
CA LEU A 654 -0.53 -13.08 -17.91
C LEU A 654 -1.99 -12.84 -17.48
N ASP A 655 -2.65 -13.86 -16.93
CA ASP A 655 -4.05 -13.82 -16.50
C ASP A 655 -4.23 -13.39 -15.03
N LYS A 656 -3.16 -12.91 -14.37
CA LYS A 656 -3.15 -12.48 -12.97
C LYS A 656 -2.63 -11.05 -12.84
N TYR A 657 -3.12 -10.30 -11.84
CA TYR A 657 -2.65 -8.92 -11.62
C TYR A 657 -1.17 -8.87 -11.21
N ALA A 658 -0.75 -9.74 -10.29
CA ALA A 658 0.63 -9.86 -9.84
C ALA A 658 1.27 -11.14 -10.38
N GLY A 659 1.22 -11.33 -11.71
CA GLY A 659 1.68 -12.57 -12.38
C GLY A 659 3.10 -13.02 -12.05
N LEU A 660 4.00 -12.10 -11.73
CA LEU A 660 5.37 -12.40 -11.28
C LEU A 660 5.42 -13.12 -9.93
N ALA A 661 4.39 -12.99 -9.08
CA ALA A 661 4.30 -13.68 -7.79
C ALA A 661 4.21 -15.21 -7.95
N ALA A 662 3.80 -15.70 -9.11
CA ALA A 662 3.72 -17.12 -9.40
C ALA A 662 5.10 -17.80 -9.55
N ILE A 663 6.17 -17.03 -9.70
CA ILE A 663 7.52 -17.55 -9.93
C ILE A 663 8.20 -17.83 -8.59
N ALA A 664 8.50 -19.10 -8.31
CA ALA A 664 9.24 -19.52 -7.11
C ALA A 664 10.76 -19.44 -7.27
N ALA A 665 11.27 -19.66 -8.49
CA ALA A 665 12.70 -19.62 -8.80
C ALA A 665 12.94 -19.46 -10.30
N THR A 666 14.05 -18.80 -10.66
CA THR A 666 14.54 -18.69 -12.04
C THR A 666 16.05 -18.95 -12.08
N GLU A 667 16.47 -19.88 -12.94
CA GLU A 667 17.88 -20.26 -13.15
C GLU A 667 18.21 -20.41 -14.63
N LEU A 668 19.37 -19.89 -15.05
CA LEU A 668 19.89 -20.08 -16.40
C LEU A 668 21.05 -21.07 -16.35
N ILE A 669 20.87 -22.26 -16.94
CA ILE A 669 21.87 -23.32 -17.01
C ILE A 669 22.24 -23.57 -18.47
N GLY A 670 23.43 -23.13 -18.88
CA GLY A 670 23.87 -23.23 -20.27
C GLY A 670 22.92 -22.47 -21.21
N THR A 671 22.22 -23.20 -22.09
CA THR A 671 21.22 -22.66 -23.02
C THR A 671 19.77 -22.94 -22.58
N THR A 672 19.56 -23.29 -21.31
CA THR A 672 18.25 -23.62 -20.75
C THR A 672 17.87 -22.61 -19.66
N LEU A 673 16.72 -21.96 -19.82
CA LEU A 673 16.10 -21.16 -18.77
C LEU A 673 15.11 -22.04 -18.01
N LYS A 674 15.44 -22.35 -16.75
CA LYS A 674 14.63 -23.14 -15.83
C LYS A 674 13.85 -22.21 -14.91
N ILE A 675 12.54 -22.39 -14.82
CA ILE A 675 11.67 -21.57 -13.97
C ILE A 675 10.69 -22.46 -13.23
N SER A 676 10.59 -22.27 -11.92
CA SER A 676 9.62 -22.98 -11.07
C SER A 676 8.40 -22.09 -10.85
N PHE A 677 7.19 -22.60 -11.13
CA PHE A 677 5.92 -21.90 -10.94
C PHE A 677 5.04 -22.56 -9.88
N LEU A 678 4.39 -21.74 -9.06
CA LEU A 678 3.55 -22.18 -7.94
C LEU A 678 2.10 -22.45 -8.32
N PHE A 679 1.62 -21.86 -9.42
CA PHE A 679 0.19 -21.81 -9.73
C PHE A 679 -0.14 -22.16 -11.18
N GLU A 680 -1.36 -22.65 -11.39
CA GLU A 680 -1.96 -22.78 -12.71
C GLU A 680 -2.27 -21.40 -13.32
N GLY A 681 -2.32 -21.34 -14.65
CA GLY A 681 -2.68 -20.11 -15.38
C GLY A 681 -1.98 -19.99 -16.74
N GLU A 682 -2.16 -18.84 -17.39
CA GLU A 682 -1.56 -18.54 -18.70
C GLU A 682 -0.18 -17.91 -18.54
N LEU A 683 0.88 -18.64 -18.90
CA LEU A 683 2.25 -18.15 -18.90
C LEU A 683 2.55 -17.30 -20.12
N GLY A 684 3.38 -16.27 -19.92
CA GLY A 684 3.90 -15.42 -20.99
C GLY A 684 5.43 -15.36 -21.05
N PHE A 685 5.98 -15.44 -22.26
CA PHE A 685 7.38 -15.17 -22.53
C PHE A 685 7.53 -14.22 -23.71
N VAL A 686 8.46 -13.27 -23.64
CA VAL A 686 8.88 -12.48 -24.81
C VAL A 686 10.18 -13.05 -25.32
N VAL A 687 10.23 -13.43 -26.61
CA VAL A 687 11.41 -13.98 -27.27
C VAL A 687 11.77 -13.18 -28.52
N THR A 688 13.06 -13.09 -28.87
CA THR A 688 13.49 -12.50 -30.15
C THR A 688 13.28 -13.43 -31.34
N ASP A 689 13.23 -14.74 -31.12
CA ASP A 689 12.92 -15.74 -32.14
C ASP A 689 12.35 -17.00 -31.47
N ALA A 690 11.20 -17.46 -31.95
CA ALA A 690 10.47 -18.61 -31.42
C ALA A 690 10.77 -19.91 -32.18
N SER A 691 11.42 -19.85 -33.35
CA SER A 691 11.50 -20.96 -34.32
C SER A 691 12.21 -22.21 -33.78
N HIS A 692 13.18 -22.02 -32.88
CA HIS A 692 13.98 -23.08 -32.28
C HIS A 692 13.70 -23.29 -30.78
N ILE A 693 12.65 -22.66 -30.24
CA ILE A 693 12.27 -22.82 -28.83
C ILE A 693 11.54 -24.14 -28.62
N LYS A 694 11.97 -24.89 -27.60
CA LYS A 694 11.23 -26.01 -27.02
C LYS A 694 10.96 -25.71 -25.55
N ILE A 695 9.74 -25.96 -25.11
CA ILE A 695 9.32 -25.78 -23.71
C ILE A 695 8.94 -27.15 -23.17
N TYR A 696 9.52 -27.51 -22.03
CA TYR A 696 9.14 -28.69 -21.27
C TYR A 696 8.51 -28.26 -19.96
N VAL A 697 7.43 -28.93 -19.56
CA VAL A 697 6.77 -28.76 -18.27
C VAL A 697 6.84 -30.10 -17.55
N ASN A 698 7.56 -30.15 -16.42
CA ASN A 698 7.83 -31.38 -15.67
C ASN A 698 8.37 -32.51 -16.58
N ASP A 699 9.39 -32.18 -17.38
CA ASP A 699 10.04 -33.05 -18.37
C ASP A 699 9.17 -33.48 -19.58
N GLU A 700 7.93 -33.00 -19.69
CA GLU A 700 7.06 -33.25 -20.84
C GLU A 700 7.11 -32.10 -21.85
N LEU A 701 7.35 -32.41 -23.13
CA LEU A 701 7.36 -31.42 -24.20
C LEU A 701 5.94 -30.87 -24.43
N VAL A 702 5.77 -29.56 -24.35
CA VAL A 702 4.47 -28.89 -24.54
C VAL A 702 4.46 -27.97 -25.76
N THR A 703 3.27 -27.77 -26.32
CA THR A 703 3.04 -26.79 -27.39
C THR A 703 2.70 -25.42 -26.81
N PHE A 704 3.08 -24.37 -27.51
CA PHE A 704 2.74 -22.98 -27.18
C PHE A 704 2.14 -22.27 -28.39
N THR A 705 1.50 -21.13 -28.13
CA THR A 705 1.00 -20.21 -29.17
C THR A 705 1.91 -18.99 -29.25
N THR A 706 1.97 -18.36 -30.42
CA THR A 706 2.80 -17.19 -30.68
C THR A 706 1.97 -16.00 -31.14
N THR A 707 2.41 -14.80 -30.79
CA THR A 707 1.87 -13.55 -31.32
C THR A 707 3.02 -12.61 -31.61
N ASP A 708 3.11 -12.11 -32.84
CA ASP A 708 4.17 -11.18 -33.23
C ASP A 708 4.04 -9.86 -32.46
N LEU A 709 5.16 -9.36 -31.98
CA LEU A 709 5.30 -8.07 -31.30
C LEU A 709 6.15 -7.12 -32.14
N ASN A 710 6.32 -5.89 -31.64
CA ASN A 710 7.22 -4.91 -32.21
C ASN A 710 8.70 -5.38 -32.16
N GLU A 711 9.57 -4.75 -32.95
CA GLU A 711 11.03 -5.02 -33.00
C GLU A 711 11.43 -6.47 -33.33
N SER A 712 10.59 -7.21 -34.06
CA SER A 712 10.82 -8.63 -34.39
C SER A 712 10.83 -9.56 -33.17
N ALA A 713 10.21 -9.15 -32.06
CA ALA A 713 9.97 -10.03 -30.92
C ALA A 713 8.64 -10.80 -31.08
N VAL A 714 8.48 -11.86 -30.29
CA VAL A 714 7.30 -12.73 -30.28
C VAL A 714 6.87 -12.99 -28.84
N LEU A 715 5.58 -12.85 -28.55
CA LEU A 715 4.97 -13.31 -27.32
C LEU A 715 4.64 -14.81 -27.44
N LEU A 716 5.26 -15.64 -26.60
CA LEU A 716 4.89 -17.04 -26.43
C LEU A 716 3.89 -17.17 -25.28
N LYS A 717 2.84 -17.94 -25.49
CA LYS A 717 1.85 -18.27 -24.46
C LYS A 717 1.62 -19.77 -24.38
N LEU A 718 1.65 -20.28 -23.16
CA LEU A 718 1.20 -21.63 -22.84
C LEU A 718 0.39 -21.60 -21.54
N HIS A 719 -0.31 -22.68 -21.24
CA HIS A 719 -1.18 -22.74 -20.08
C HIS A 719 -0.72 -23.88 -19.16
N LEU A 720 -0.42 -23.56 -17.90
CA LEU A 720 -0.19 -24.56 -16.87
C LEU A 720 -1.53 -25.06 -16.34
N ARG A 721 -1.73 -26.37 -16.36
CA ARG A 721 -2.90 -27.03 -15.76
C ARG A 721 -2.44 -28.15 -14.87
N ILE A 722 -3.23 -28.43 -13.85
CA ILE A 722 -3.14 -29.69 -13.15
C ILE A 722 -3.60 -30.80 -14.10
N SER A 723 -2.76 -31.83 -14.24
CA SER A 723 -3.13 -33.05 -14.96
C SER A 723 -4.15 -33.84 -14.14
N ASP A 724 -5.14 -34.44 -14.81
CA ASP A 724 -6.07 -35.39 -14.19
C ASP A 724 -5.36 -36.71 -13.75
N SER A 725 -4.06 -36.84 -14.01
CA SER A 725 -3.25 -37.98 -13.57
C SER A 725 -2.99 -37.95 -12.06
N PRO A 726 -3.27 -39.05 -11.33
CA PRO A 726 -3.07 -39.12 -9.88
C PRO A 726 -1.61 -38.95 -9.43
N GLU A 727 -0.63 -39.12 -10.33
CA GLU A 727 0.80 -38.92 -10.05
C GLU A 727 1.21 -37.44 -9.97
N PHE A 728 0.39 -36.51 -10.48
CA PHE A 728 0.68 -35.07 -10.49
C PHE A 728 0.69 -34.44 -9.08
N SER A 729 -0.04 -35.06 -8.14
CA SER A 729 -0.27 -34.58 -6.76
C SER A 729 0.97 -34.50 -5.85
N LYS A 730 2.19 -34.72 -6.36
CA LYS A 730 3.43 -34.82 -5.56
C LYS A 730 4.46 -33.72 -5.80
N LEU A 731 4.22 -32.80 -6.73
CA LEU A 731 5.19 -31.72 -7.03
C LEU A 731 4.79 -30.45 -6.30
N ASP A 732 5.76 -29.78 -5.66
CA ASP A 732 5.53 -28.49 -4.98
C ASP A 732 5.42 -27.31 -5.98
N HIS A 733 5.78 -27.53 -7.25
CA HIS A 733 5.76 -26.52 -8.31
C HIS A 733 5.73 -27.18 -9.70
N TRP A 734 5.33 -26.42 -10.73
CA TRP A 734 5.61 -26.75 -12.13
C TRP A 734 7.05 -26.35 -12.46
N GLN A 735 7.86 -27.28 -12.94
CA GLN A 735 9.17 -27.00 -13.50
C GLN A 735 9.03 -26.73 -15.00
N VAL A 736 9.29 -25.49 -15.42
CA VAL A 736 9.23 -25.06 -16.82
C VAL A 736 10.65 -24.83 -17.33
N ASP A 737 11.05 -25.66 -18.29
CA ASP A 737 12.36 -25.59 -18.92
C ASP A 737 12.22 -25.08 -20.36
N VAL A 738 12.74 -23.89 -20.63
CA VAL A 738 12.79 -23.31 -21.96
C VAL A 738 14.17 -23.50 -22.55
N LEU A 739 14.26 -24.26 -23.65
CA LEU A 739 15.51 -24.62 -24.31
C LEU A 739 15.56 -24.07 -25.73
N LEU A 740 16.76 -23.65 -26.14
CA LEU A 740 17.10 -23.51 -27.55
C LEU A 740 17.46 -24.89 -28.10
N ALA A 741 16.67 -25.40 -29.05
CA ALA A 741 17.00 -26.63 -29.77
C ALA A 741 18.17 -26.39 -30.74
N GLU A 742 19.08 -27.37 -30.81
CA GLU A 742 20.16 -27.41 -31.81
C GLU A 742 19.66 -27.45 -33.26
#